data_AF-A0A349YML3-F1
#
_entry.id   AF-A0A349YML3-F1
#
_cell.length_a   1.000
_cell.length_b   1.000
_cell.length_c   1.000
_cell.angle_alpha   90.00
_cell.angle_beta   90.00
_cell.angle_gamma   90.00
#
_symmetry.space_group_name_H-M   'P 1'
#
loop_
_entity.id
_entity.type
_entity.pdbx_description
1 polymer ?
#
loop_
_entity_poly.entity_id
_entity_poly.type
_entity_poly.pdbx_seq_one_letter_code
_entity_poly.pdbx_strand_id
1 'polypeptide(L)'
;MQQNLERGAGILLPISSLPSKYGIGTLGEAAYDFIKQLKKAGQRYWQVLPVGPTSYGDSPYQSFSTFAGNPYFIDFDILIKEELLKREEVEAIDWYTTPEYIEYELLWEHRYKLLRKAYQRADVDKDAAFLTFVENEKEWLNDYALFMACKNYFDNVEWLKWDEDIKMRTSEGISKYTELLSDDIRFWKFIQFKFYEQWKALKRYANSKNIKVIGDIPIYVALDSVDVWMNPGLFQLDENLEPINVAGCPPDAFSDAGQKWGNPLYNWNVMEQDNFKWWRGRMSAAASLYDVIRIDHFIGIVNYYVIPADKSGKEGWFEKGPGIKLMNAISTCLGNAKIIAEDLGAVTEGVQELLKEVGYPGMKVLEFAFDGKNDNPYLPHMVPKNCIFYGGTHDNETLKGFYDTLSEENIQYAMEYCGANSVDELVLSSIRMAYQSCADVVIIQMQDILQKDNTARMNLPATIGINWKWRLQKDEFTLELQDMLKRWAQVYGRISYRVGEEKIMLQEIVKNRFGKEIKDCSNEEIYVGLLEMVKERAKGKVSKEGKKKLYYISAEFLIGKLLSNNLINLGIYDEVRDLLEENGKCLAEIEEVEVEPSLGNGGLGRLAACFLDSIASLGLNGDGIGLNYHLGLFKQVFENNKQCETANPWINNAAWLDRKETSYEVKFKDFSVKSTLYDIAVTGYDNRTNQLHLFDIDSVDETIVKDGISFDKDEITKNLTLFLYPDDSDDKGRLLRVYQQYFMVSNGAQLILDECVAKGCKLTDLHEYAVVQINDTHPTMVIPELVRLLTERGLSMDEAIDV
;
A
#
# COMPACT_ATOMS: atom_id res chain seq x y z
N MET A 1 -19.91 9.53 -5.72
CA MET A 1 -18.61 9.71 -6.42
C MET A 1 -18.14 8.33 -6.84
N GLN A 2 -17.63 8.16 -8.06
CA GLN A 2 -17.13 6.85 -8.53
C GLN A 2 -16.00 6.34 -7.61
N GLN A 3 -16.02 5.05 -7.28
CA GLN A 3 -15.02 4.37 -6.45
C GLN A 3 -13.99 3.64 -7.34
N ASN A 4 -13.48 4.34 -8.36
CA ASN A 4 -12.62 3.71 -9.36
C ASN A 4 -11.35 3.15 -8.71
N LEU A 5 -10.97 1.95 -9.13
CA LEU A 5 -9.66 1.39 -8.82
C LEU A 5 -8.61 2.03 -9.72
N GLU A 6 -7.39 2.13 -9.21
CA GLU A 6 -6.31 2.66 -10.02
C GLU A 6 -5.96 1.68 -11.14
N ARG A 7 -5.70 2.21 -12.35
CA ARG A 7 -5.45 1.39 -13.52
C ARG A 7 -4.29 0.42 -13.26
N GLY A 8 -4.52 -0.86 -13.48
CA GLY A 8 -3.58 -1.91 -13.13
C GLY A 8 -3.81 -3.25 -13.81
N ALA A 9 -2.87 -4.15 -13.57
CA ALA A 9 -2.99 -5.57 -13.86
C ALA A 9 -2.72 -6.38 -12.59
N GLY A 10 -3.25 -7.60 -12.53
CA GLY A 10 -3.02 -8.53 -11.45
C GLY A 10 -3.23 -9.98 -11.83
N ILE A 11 -2.91 -10.85 -10.87
CA ILE A 11 -3.03 -12.30 -11.03
C ILE A 11 -4.01 -12.85 -9.99
N LEU A 12 -4.93 -13.71 -10.45
CA LEU A 12 -5.73 -14.57 -9.58
C LEU A 12 -4.93 -15.83 -9.26
N LEU A 13 -4.53 -15.96 -8.00
CA LEU A 13 -3.88 -17.16 -7.47
C LEU A 13 -4.29 -17.33 -5.99
N PRO A 14 -5.07 -18.37 -5.64
CA PRO A 14 -5.44 -18.63 -4.26
C PRO A 14 -4.20 -18.90 -3.38
N ILE A 15 -4.28 -18.59 -2.08
CA ILE A 15 -3.21 -18.94 -1.12
C ILE A 15 -2.91 -20.43 -1.17
N SER A 16 -3.96 -21.27 -1.23
CA SER A 16 -3.84 -22.73 -1.27
C SER A 16 -2.99 -23.24 -2.44
N SER A 17 -2.96 -22.52 -3.55
CA SER A 17 -2.25 -22.89 -4.77
C SER A 17 -0.77 -22.52 -4.78
N LEU A 18 -0.26 -21.83 -3.75
CA LEU A 18 1.17 -21.48 -3.69
C LEU A 18 2.06 -22.74 -3.56
N PRO A 19 3.28 -22.73 -4.13
CA PRO A 19 4.22 -23.86 -4.12
C PRO A 19 4.92 -24.08 -2.77
N SER A 20 4.20 -23.99 -1.65
CA SER A 20 4.75 -24.29 -0.31
C SER A 20 5.08 -25.78 -0.14
N LYS A 21 5.96 -26.10 0.80
CA LYS A 21 6.47 -27.47 0.99
C LYS A 21 5.46 -28.46 1.58
N TYR A 22 4.52 -27.99 2.39
CA TYR A 22 3.75 -28.85 3.31
C TYR A 22 2.30 -29.10 2.85
N GLY A 23 2.15 -29.56 1.60
CA GLY A 23 0.88 -30.07 1.04
C GLY A 23 -0.09 -29.02 0.50
N ILE A 24 0.00 -27.79 0.98
CA ILE A 24 -0.84 -26.66 0.58
C ILE A 24 -0.03 -25.38 0.65
N GLY A 25 -0.39 -24.39 -0.17
CA GLY A 25 0.15 -23.05 -0.06
C GLY A 25 -0.18 -22.38 1.28
N THR A 26 0.79 -21.62 1.81
CA THR A 26 0.78 -21.05 3.17
C THR A 26 1.22 -19.58 3.13
N LEU A 27 1.04 -18.88 4.25
CA LEU A 27 1.45 -17.46 4.43
C LEU A 27 2.96 -17.29 4.67
N GLY A 28 3.77 -18.27 4.27
CA GLY A 28 5.23 -18.31 4.43
C GLY A 28 5.99 -17.85 3.20
N GLU A 29 7.24 -18.31 3.07
CA GLU A 29 8.21 -17.86 2.05
C GLU A 29 7.65 -17.84 0.62
N ALA A 30 6.89 -18.88 0.22
CA ALA A 30 6.28 -18.94 -1.11
C ALA A 30 5.32 -17.77 -1.41
N ALA A 31 4.58 -17.27 -0.42
CA ALA A 31 3.71 -16.10 -0.58
C ALA A 31 4.52 -14.80 -0.74
N TYR A 32 5.62 -14.66 0.02
CA TYR A 32 6.52 -13.50 -0.09
C TYR A 32 7.25 -13.49 -1.43
N ASP A 33 7.67 -14.65 -1.91
CA ASP A 33 8.31 -14.78 -3.22
C ASP A 33 7.33 -14.52 -4.36
N PHE A 34 6.08 -14.97 -4.23
CA PHE A 34 5.05 -14.64 -5.20
C PHE A 34 4.81 -13.12 -5.29
N ILE A 35 4.78 -12.40 -4.16
CA ILE A 35 4.71 -10.92 -4.15
C ILE A 35 5.90 -10.29 -4.87
N LYS A 36 7.12 -10.82 -4.70
CA LYS A 36 8.30 -10.33 -5.44
C LYS A 36 8.15 -10.58 -6.95
N GLN A 37 7.66 -11.75 -7.34
CA GLN A 37 7.39 -12.10 -8.74
C GLN A 37 6.31 -11.21 -9.35
N LEU A 38 5.22 -10.92 -8.63
CA LEU A 38 4.20 -9.97 -9.05
C LEU A 38 4.78 -8.58 -9.32
N LYS A 39 5.59 -8.06 -8.38
CA LYS A 39 6.25 -6.77 -8.54
C LYS A 39 7.18 -6.77 -9.76
N LYS A 40 7.98 -7.83 -9.95
CA LYS A 40 8.86 -7.97 -11.10
C LYS A 40 8.07 -8.02 -12.41
N ALA A 41 6.97 -8.75 -12.44
CA ALA A 41 6.07 -8.87 -13.58
C ALA A 41 5.24 -7.62 -13.87
N GLY A 42 5.47 -6.50 -13.16
CA GLY A 42 4.72 -5.27 -13.34
C GLY A 42 3.24 -5.41 -12.97
N GLN A 43 2.93 -6.27 -12.00
CA GLN A 43 1.57 -6.45 -11.50
C GLN A 43 1.36 -5.56 -10.27
N ARG A 44 0.12 -5.16 -10.04
CA ARG A 44 -0.30 -4.33 -8.91
C ARG A 44 -1.29 -5.04 -8.00
N TYR A 45 -2.09 -5.95 -8.53
CA TYR A 45 -3.12 -6.63 -7.78
C TYR A 45 -2.79 -8.12 -7.63
N TRP A 46 -3.01 -8.65 -6.43
CA TRP A 46 -3.07 -10.08 -6.17
C TRP A 46 -4.47 -10.41 -5.72
N GLN A 47 -5.20 -11.18 -6.52
CA GLN A 47 -6.51 -11.67 -6.12
C GLN A 47 -6.40 -13.06 -5.50
N VAL A 48 -6.98 -13.19 -4.31
CA VAL A 48 -7.13 -14.45 -3.58
C VAL A 48 -8.61 -14.83 -3.52
N LEU A 49 -8.87 -16.11 -3.21
CA LEU A 49 -10.19 -16.60 -2.84
C LEU A 49 -10.44 -16.35 -1.34
N PRO A 50 -11.67 -16.57 -0.83
CA PRO A 50 -11.94 -16.44 0.60
C PRO A 50 -10.95 -17.22 1.45
N VAL A 51 -10.43 -16.59 2.50
CA VAL A 51 -9.37 -17.18 3.35
C VAL A 51 -9.90 -17.85 4.61
N GLY A 52 -11.21 -18.10 4.67
CA GLY A 52 -11.88 -18.71 5.82
C GLY A 52 -11.64 -20.22 5.93
N PRO A 53 -11.84 -20.79 7.14
CA PRO A 53 -11.76 -22.23 7.36
C PRO A 53 -12.85 -22.97 6.56
N THR A 54 -12.44 -23.88 5.69
CA THR A 54 -13.33 -24.62 4.79
C THR A 54 -14.08 -25.74 5.51
N SER A 55 -15.34 -25.94 5.15
CA SER A 55 -16.17 -27.08 5.57
C SER A 55 -16.01 -28.27 4.61
N TYR A 56 -16.91 -29.25 4.68
CA TYR A 56 -16.95 -30.41 3.80
C TYR A 56 -16.96 -29.99 2.32
N GLY A 57 -16.13 -30.65 1.51
CA GLY A 57 -15.94 -30.33 0.09
C GLY A 57 -14.88 -29.26 -0.17
N ASP A 58 -14.22 -28.77 0.88
CA ASP A 58 -13.04 -27.89 0.84
C ASP A 58 -13.24 -26.55 0.12
N SER A 59 -14.50 -26.16 -0.09
CA SER A 59 -14.84 -24.92 -0.79
C SER A 59 -14.55 -23.70 0.09
N PRO A 60 -13.76 -22.72 -0.40
CA PRO A 60 -13.59 -21.42 0.25
C PRO A 60 -14.91 -20.66 0.45
N TYR A 61 -15.93 -20.97 -0.34
CA TYR A 61 -17.26 -20.33 -0.29
C TYR A 61 -18.19 -20.97 0.75
N GLN A 62 -17.77 -22.08 1.35
CA GLN A 62 -18.48 -22.73 2.46
C GLN A 62 -17.58 -22.76 3.70
N SER A 63 -17.52 -21.63 4.38
CA SER A 63 -16.69 -21.43 5.58
C SER A 63 -17.47 -21.67 6.88
N PHE A 64 -16.79 -22.19 7.91
CA PHE A 64 -17.32 -22.24 9.28
C PHE A 64 -17.51 -20.86 9.92
N SER A 65 -16.86 -19.83 9.38
CA SER A 65 -16.94 -18.46 9.88
C SER A 65 -16.66 -17.43 8.79
N THR A 66 -17.39 -16.32 8.81
CA THR A 66 -17.08 -15.14 7.98
C THR A 66 -15.92 -14.29 8.49
N PHE A 67 -15.43 -14.54 9.71
CA PHE A 67 -14.37 -13.78 10.36
C PHE A 67 -13.05 -14.57 10.43
N ALA A 68 -13.12 -15.85 10.79
CA ALA A 68 -11.93 -16.66 11.04
C ALA A 68 -11.08 -16.88 9.77
N GLY A 69 -9.77 -17.04 9.96
CA GLY A 69 -8.83 -17.49 8.93
C GLY A 69 -8.63 -19.00 8.91
N ASN A 70 -8.24 -19.52 7.74
CA ASN A 70 -8.05 -20.94 7.51
C ASN A 70 -6.77 -21.47 8.21
N PRO A 71 -6.88 -22.43 9.14
CA PRO A 71 -5.73 -23.03 9.83
C PRO A 71 -4.72 -23.67 8.86
N TYR A 72 -5.16 -24.11 7.69
CA TYR A 72 -4.27 -24.70 6.69
C TYR A 72 -3.25 -23.71 6.14
N PHE A 73 -3.51 -22.41 6.18
CA PHE A 73 -2.60 -21.39 5.65
C PHE A 73 -1.49 -20.98 6.63
N ILE A 74 -1.55 -21.42 7.89
CA ILE A 74 -0.49 -21.17 8.88
C ILE A 74 0.80 -21.86 8.43
N ASP A 75 1.86 -21.11 8.28
CA ASP A 75 3.14 -21.60 7.83
C ASP A 75 3.95 -22.26 8.95
N PHE A 76 4.40 -23.50 8.71
CA PHE A 76 5.17 -24.27 9.70
C PHE A 76 6.63 -23.84 9.81
N ASP A 77 7.24 -23.28 8.75
CA ASP A 77 8.62 -22.77 8.85
C ASP A 77 8.68 -21.56 9.80
N ILE A 78 7.61 -20.76 9.86
CA ILE A 78 7.45 -19.70 10.87
C ILE A 78 7.33 -20.30 12.28
N LEU A 79 6.45 -21.30 12.49
CA LEU A 79 6.31 -21.94 13.80
C LEU A 79 7.60 -22.66 14.27
N ILE A 80 8.42 -23.15 13.34
CA ILE A 80 9.74 -23.72 13.64
C ILE A 80 10.70 -22.61 14.10
N LYS A 81 10.71 -21.45 13.44
CA LYS A 81 11.54 -20.29 13.84
C LYS A 81 11.17 -19.77 15.23
N GLU A 82 9.91 -19.92 15.63
CA GLU A 82 9.41 -19.58 16.96
C GLU A 82 9.60 -20.68 18.00
N GLU A 83 10.28 -21.77 17.63
CA GLU A 83 10.54 -22.95 18.49
C GLU A 83 9.26 -23.68 18.96
N LEU A 84 8.11 -23.41 18.32
CA LEU A 84 6.83 -24.07 18.60
C LEU A 84 6.74 -25.42 17.88
N LEU A 85 7.42 -25.58 16.76
CA LEU A 85 7.56 -26.85 16.04
C LEU A 85 9.03 -27.21 15.83
N LYS A 86 9.32 -28.51 15.72
CA LYS A 86 10.64 -28.99 15.31
C LYS A 86 10.59 -29.37 13.84
N ARG A 87 11.69 -29.10 13.11
CA ARG A 87 11.78 -29.39 11.68
C ARG A 87 11.55 -30.88 11.39
N GLU A 88 12.10 -31.75 12.22
CA GLU A 88 11.99 -33.20 12.05
C GLU A 88 10.54 -33.70 12.21
N GLU A 89 9.69 -32.99 12.96
CA GLU A 89 8.28 -33.35 13.12
C GLU A 89 7.45 -33.05 11.88
N VAL A 90 7.83 -32.01 11.14
CA VAL A 90 7.14 -31.56 9.94
C VAL A 90 7.62 -32.34 8.72
N GLU A 91 8.93 -32.59 8.62
CA GLU A 91 9.55 -33.31 7.50
C GLU A 91 9.34 -34.83 7.56
N ALA A 92 8.90 -35.39 8.69
CA ALA A 92 8.58 -36.81 8.82
C ALA A 92 7.26 -37.22 8.13
N ILE A 93 6.51 -36.27 7.56
CA ILE A 93 5.24 -36.52 6.89
C ILE A 93 5.44 -36.34 5.39
N ASP A 94 5.03 -37.33 4.60
CA ASP A 94 4.92 -37.21 3.16
C ASP A 94 3.66 -36.41 2.84
N TRP A 95 3.79 -35.12 2.53
CA TRP A 95 2.69 -34.15 2.45
C TRP A 95 1.84 -34.19 1.18
N TYR A 96 2.26 -34.97 0.18
CA TYR A 96 1.56 -35.15 -1.08
C TYR A 96 2.20 -36.29 -1.86
N THR A 97 1.41 -36.95 -2.70
CA THR A 97 1.90 -37.85 -3.75
C THR A 97 2.48 -37.04 -4.91
N THR A 98 1.82 -35.92 -5.27
CA THR A 98 2.24 -35.00 -6.32
C THR A 98 2.15 -33.55 -5.85
N PRO A 99 3.15 -32.69 -6.11
CA PRO A 99 3.13 -31.30 -5.65
C PRO A 99 2.07 -30.44 -6.35
N GLU A 100 1.47 -30.91 -7.45
CA GLU A 100 0.47 -30.21 -8.26
C GLU A 100 -0.93 -30.15 -7.65
N TYR A 101 -1.26 -31.09 -6.76
CA TYR A 101 -2.60 -31.23 -6.21
C TYR A 101 -2.58 -31.31 -4.69
N ILE A 102 -3.53 -30.60 -4.06
CA ILE A 102 -3.76 -30.66 -2.62
C ILE A 102 -4.45 -31.99 -2.27
N GLU A 103 -3.94 -32.66 -1.24
CA GLU A 103 -4.57 -33.84 -0.65
C GLU A 103 -5.20 -33.46 0.70
N TYR A 104 -6.43 -32.93 0.67
CA TYR A 104 -7.09 -32.36 1.85
C TYR A 104 -7.27 -33.33 3.02
N GLU A 105 -7.49 -34.63 2.75
CA GLU A 105 -7.55 -35.68 3.78
C GLU A 105 -6.25 -35.75 4.58
N LEU A 106 -5.11 -35.77 3.90
CA LEU A 106 -3.79 -35.79 4.51
C LEU A 106 -3.52 -34.50 5.31
N LEU A 107 -3.99 -33.34 4.83
CA LEU A 107 -3.88 -32.09 5.59
C LEU A 107 -4.69 -32.17 6.90
N TRP A 108 -5.92 -32.68 6.82
CA TRP A 108 -6.79 -32.87 7.98
C TRP A 108 -6.14 -33.79 9.01
N GLU A 109 -5.61 -34.94 8.58
CA GLU A 109 -5.02 -35.94 9.46
C GLU A 109 -3.76 -35.47 10.19
N HIS A 110 -2.95 -34.63 9.54
CA HIS A 110 -1.60 -34.30 10.04
C HIS A 110 -1.45 -32.86 10.53
N ARG A 111 -2.03 -31.86 9.84
CA ARG A 111 -1.78 -30.44 10.18
C ARG A 111 -2.35 -30.08 11.54
N TYR A 112 -3.57 -30.51 11.87
CA TYR A 112 -4.17 -30.20 13.17
C TYR A 112 -3.39 -30.84 14.33
N LYS A 113 -2.81 -32.03 14.14
CA LYS A 113 -1.94 -32.67 15.15
C LYS A 113 -0.68 -31.84 15.40
N LEU A 114 -0.04 -31.34 14.35
CA LEU A 114 1.14 -30.47 14.49
C LEU A 114 0.76 -29.13 15.11
N LEU A 115 -0.33 -28.51 14.67
CA LEU A 115 -0.80 -27.26 15.27
C LEU A 115 -1.14 -27.42 16.76
N ARG A 116 -1.71 -28.56 17.18
CA ARG A 116 -1.95 -28.86 18.60
C ARG A 116 -0.64 -28.98 19.39
N LYS A 117 0.41 -29.57 18.80
CA LYS A 117 1.76 -29.57 19.42
C LYS A 117 2.33 -28.17 19.56
N ALA A 118 2.16 -27.32 18.53
CA ALA A 118 2.59 -25.93 18.58
C ALA A 118 1.89 -25.18 19.72
N TYR A 119 0.58 -25.35 19.85
CA TYR A 119 -0.21 -24.80 20.96
C TYR A 119 0.28 -25.30 22.33
N GLN A 120 0.53 -26.59 22.50
CA GLN A 120 1.01 -27.16 23.77
C GLN A 120 2.38 -26.64 24.19
N ARG A 121 3.19 -26.16 23.24
CA ARG A 121 4.50 -25.54 23.50
C ARG A 121 4.40 -24.02 23.65
N ALA A 122 3.36 -23.41 23.10
CA ALA A 122 3.06 -22.01 23.31
C ALA A 122 2.56 -21.82 24.74
N ASP A 123 3.35 -21.17 25.59
CA ASP A 123 2.91 -20.71 26.92
C ASP A 123 1.98 -19.50 26.74
N VAL A 124 0.79 -19.74 26.17
CA VAL A 124 -0.14 -18.70 25.71
C VAL A 124 -0.62 -17.79 26.84
N ASP A 125 -0.64 -18.29 28.08
CA ASP A 125 -1.05 -17.51 29.25
C ASP A 125 -0.01 -16.43 29.63
N LYS A 126 1.22 -16.54 29.12
CA LYS A 126 2.28 -15.53 29.29
C LYS A 126 2.54 -14.72 28.03
N ASP A 127 1.92 -15.06 26.91
CA ASP A 127 2.09 -14.34 25.65
C ASP A 127 1.16 -13.10 25.63
N ALA A 128 1.75 -11.93 25.85
CA ALA A 128 1.03 -10.67 25.86
C ALA A 128 0.36 -10.35 24.51
N ALA A 129 0.97 -10.76 23.39
CA ALA A 129 0.39 -10.53 22.05
C ALA A 129 -0.84 -11.40 21.83
N PHE A 130 -0.78 -12.66 22.27
CA PHE A 130 -1.95 -13.55 22.26
C PHE A 130 -3.09 -13.00 23.13
N LEU A 131 -2.82 -12.60 24.37
CA LEU A 131 -3.85 -12.05 25.27
C LEU A 131 -4.48 -10.77 24.70
N THR A 132 -3.67 -9.90 24.10
CA THR A 132 -4.14 -8.68 23.43
C THR A 132 -5.02 -9.01 22.21
N PHE A 133 -4.63 -10.01 21.41
CA PHE A 133 -5.45 -10.48 20.29
C PHE A 133 -6.80 -11.02 20.77
N VAL A 134 -6.80 -11.85 21.81
CA VAL A 134 -8.04 -12.43 22.37
C VAL A 134 -8.98 -11.34 22.88
N GLU A 135 -8.47 -10.30 23.53
CA GLU A 135 -9.29 -9.19 24.02
C GLU A 135 -9.84 -8.34 22.86
N ASN A 136 -9.01 -8.03 21.87
CA ASN A 136 -9.40 -7.19 20.73
C ASN A 136 -10.45 -7.87 19.83
N GLU A 137 -10.36 -9.19 19.66
CA GLU A 137 -11.19 -9.97 18.73
C GLU A 137 -12.33 -10.73 19.45
N LYS A 138 -12.54 -10.48 20.74
CA LYS A 138 -13.44 -11.26 21.61
C LYS A 138 -14.88 -11.40 21.11
N GLU A 139 -15.37 -10.43 20.34
CA GLU A 139 -16.76 -10.40 19.86
C GLU A 139 -17.09 -11.56 18.92
N TRP A 140 -16.16 -11.97 18.06
CA TRP A 140 -16.37 -13.10 17.15
C TRP A 140 -15.52 -14.32 17.54
N LEU A 141 -14.36 -14.09 18.16
CA LEU A 141 -13.39 -15.14 18.43
C LEU A 141 -13.86 -16.12 19.50
N ASN A 142 -14.55 -15.64 20.54
CA ASN A 142 -15.10 -16.49 21.60
C ASN A 142 -16.11 -17.47 21.04
N ASP A 143 -17.03 -16.96 20.22
CA ASP A 143 -18.09 -17.72 19.58
C ASP A 143 -17.51 -18.75 18.61
N TYR A 144 -16.55 -18.34 17.77
CA TYR A 144 -15.88 -19.22 16.82
C TYR A 144 -15.12 -20.34 17.54
N ALA A 145 -14.36 -20.00 18.59
CA ALA A 145 -13.57 -20.99 19.31
C ALA A 145 -14.45 -22.01 20.05
N LEU A 146 -15.57 -21.57 20.64
CA LEU A 146 -16.55 -22.48 21.24
C LEU A 146 -17.22 -23.36 20.18
N PHE A 147 -17.65 -22.77 19.05
CA PHE A 147 -18.25 -23.51 17.94
C PHE A 147 -17.32 -24.62 17.43
N MET A 148 -16.05 -24.30 17.15
CA MET A 148 -15.09 -25.29 16.66
C MET A 148 -14.71 -26.33 17.71
N ALA A 149 -14.67 -25.96 18.99
CA ALA A 149 -14.45 -26.90 20.08
C ALA A 149 -15.63 -27.89 20.20
N CYS A 150 -16.88 -27.39 20.20
CA CYS A 150 -18.07 -28.22 20.17
C CYS A 150 -18.10 -29.11 18.93
N LYS A 151 -17.77 -28.55 17.76
CA LYS A 151 -17.72 -29.31 16.52
C LYS A 151 -16.78 -30.51 16.62
N ASN A 152 -15.57 -30.32 17.15
CA ASN A 152 -14.63 -31.41 17.40
C ASN A 152 -15.19 -32.42 18.42
N TYR A 153 -15.80 -31.95 19.51
CA TYR A 153 -16.39 -32.79 20.54
C TYR A 153 -17.53 -33.70 20.02
N PHE A 154 -18.33 -33.21 19.07
CA PHE A 154 -19.41 -33.96 18.42
C PHE A 154 -18.98 -34.63 17.10
N ASP A 155 -17.74 -35.11 17.00
CA ASP A 155 -17.23 -35.85 15.83
C ASP A 155 -17.37 -35.12 14.49
N ASN A 156 -17.26 -33.78 14.52
CA ASN A 156 -17.36 -32.87 13.38
C ASN A 156 -18.72 -32.87 12.66
N VAL A 157 -19.78 -33.42 13.26
CA VAL A 157 -21.14 -33.30 12.74
C VAL A 157 -21.61 -31.84 12.73
N GLU A 158 -22.59 -31.54 11.88
CA GLU A 158 -23.21 -30.21 11.81
C GLU A 158 -23.88 -29.83 13.13
N TRP A 159 -23.92 -28.54 13.46
CA TRP A 159 -24.42 -28.08 14.76
C TRP A 159 -25.90 -28.38 15.03
N LEU A 160 -26.71 -28.61 13.98
CA LEU A 160 -28.11 -29.04 14.12
C LEU A 160 -28.26 -30.42 14.77
N LYS A 161 -27.20 -31.23 14.75
CA LYS A 161 -27.13 -32.57 15.34
C LYS A 161 -26.51 -32.61 16.74
N TRP A 162 -26.11 -31.47 17.29
CA TRP A 162 -25.58 -31.41 18.64
C TRP A 162 -26.68 -31.60 19.70
N ASP A 163 -26.27 -31.81 20.95
CA ASP A 163 -27.19 -31.85 22.07
C ASP A 163 -28.07 -30.58 22.12
N GLU A 164 -29.34 -30.75 22.50
CA GLU A 164 -30.35 -29.68 22.44
C GLU A 164 -29.94 -28.42 23.24
N ASP A 165 -29.24 -28.61 24.38
CA ASP A 165 -28.80 -27.53 25.27
C ASP A 165 -27.82 -26.56 24.59
N ILE A 166 -26.87 -27.08 23.81
CA ILE A 166 -25.87 -26.31 23.07
C ILE A 166 -26.35 -25.90 21.68
N LYS A 167 -27.15 -26.74 21.00
CA LYS A 167 -27.84 -26.38 19.75
C LYS A 167 -28.67 -25.11 19.94
N MET A 168 -29.50 -25.08 20.99
CA MET A 168 -30.37 -23.96 21.33
C MET A 168 -29.65 -22.85 22.13
N ARG A 169 -28.38 -23.05 22.48
CA ARG A 169 -27.54 -22.10 23.23
C ARG A 169 -28.20 -21.64 24.54
N THR A 170 -28.76 -22.58 25.28
CA THR A 170 -29.22 -22.32 26.65
C THR A 170 -28.04 -21.85 27.51
N SER A 171 -28.31 -20.99 28.50
CA SER A 171 -27.25 -20.48 29.40
C SER A 171 -26.49 -21.63 30.07
N GLU A 172 -27.20 -22.68 30.47
CA GLU A 172 -26.62 -23.90 31.04
C GLU A 172 -25.76 -24.65 30.03
N GLY A 173 -26.24 -24.85 28.79
CA GLY A 173 -25.49 -25.50 27.72
C GLY A 173 -24.20 -24.77 27.39
N ILE A 174 -24.26 -23.45 27.15
CA ILE A 174 -23.08 -22.63 26.87
C ILE A 174 -22.08 -22.71 28.03
N SER A 175 -22.52 -22.58 29.28
CA SER A 175 -21.64 -22.67 30.44
C SER A 175 -20.99 -24.06 30.55
N LYS A 176 -21.77 -25.13 30.43
CA LYS A 176 -21.32 -26.53 30.48
C LYS A 176 -20.21 -26.78 29.46
N TYR A 177 -20.44 -26.45 28.19
CA TYR A 177 -19.47 -26.71 27.12
C TYR A 177 -18.28 -25.77 27.16
N THR A 178 -18.45 -24.52 27.62
CA THR A 178 -17.32 -23.60 27.81
C THR A 178 -16.35 -24.10 28.88
N GLU A 179 -16.86 -24.65 29.99
CA GLU A 179 -16.03 -25.25 31.04
C GLU A 179 -15.38 -26.56 30.56
N LEU A 180 -16.21 -27.46 30.01
CA LEU A 180 -15.78 -28.78 29.53
C LEU A 180 -14.70 -28.69 28.44
N LEU A 181 -14.81 -27.74 27.53
CA LEU A 181 -13.96 -27.62 26.33
C LEU A 181 -12.95 -26.47 26.43
N SER A 182 -12.68 -25.98 27.64
CA SER A 182 -11.84 -24.79 27.86
C SER A 182 -10.45 -24.85 27.19
N ASP A 183 -9.79 -26.02 27.18
CA ASP A 183 -8.50 -26.21 26.51
C ASP A 183 -8.61 -26.15 24.98
N ASP A 184 -9.63 -26.80 24.40
CA ASP A 184 -9.86 -26.76 22.96
C ASP A 184 -10.28 -25.36 22.47
N ILE A 185 -11.05 -24.63 23.29
CA ILE A 185 -11.38 -23.22 23.03
C ILE A 185 -10.10 -22.38 22.97
N ARG A 186 -9.17 -22.56 23.92
CA ARG A 186 -7.87 -21.86 23.89
C ARG A 186 -7.04 -22.25 22.68
N PHE A 187 -7.03 -23.53 22.29
CA PHE A 187 -6.39 -23.99 21.07
C PHE A 187 -6.92 -23.23 19.84
N TRP A 188 -8.24 -23.17 19.64
CA TRP A 188 -8.82 -22.47 18.48
C TRP A 188 -8.55 -20.96 18.49
N LYS A 189 -8.50 -20.33 19.67
CA LYS A 189 -8.03 -18.94 19.82
C LYS A 189 -6.60 -18.77 19.36
N PHE A 190 -5.70 -19.68 19.76
CA PHE A 190 -4.30 -19.66 19.38
C PHE A 190 -4.12 -19.82 17.86
N ILE A 191 -4.89 -20.72 17.23
CA ILE A 191 -4.88 -20.90 15.78
C ILE A 191 -5.20 -19.59 15.05
N GLN A 192 -6.27 -18.89 15.46
CA GLN A 192 -6.63 -17.61 14.85
C GLN A 192 -5.58 -16.54 15.11
N PHE A 193 -4.98 -16.49 16.30
CA PHE A 193 -3.87 -15.60 16.59
C PHE A 193 -2.70 -15.78 15.59
N LYS A 194 -2.23 -17.01 15.40
CA LYS A 194 -1.12 -17.30 14.48
C LYS A 194 -1.48 -17.03 13.01
N PHE A 195 -2.73 -17.30 12.60
CA PHE A 195 -3.19 -16.93 11.27
C PHE A 195 -3.12 -15.41 11.05
N TYR A 196 -3.72 -14.63 11.95
CA TYR A 196 -3.80 -13.17 11.79
C TYR A 196 -2.43 -12.50 11.90
N GLU A 197 -1.54 -13.02 12.75
CA GLU A 197 -0.16 -12.56 12.84
C GLU A 197 0.55 -12.69 11.48
N GLN A 198 0.51 -13.88 10.89
CA GLN A 198 1.14 -14.15 9.59
C GLN A 198 0.48 -13.38 8.46
N TRP A 199 -0.86 -13.32 8.42
CA TRP A 199 -1.60 -12.58 7.40
C TRP A 199 -1.28 -11.07 7.44
N LYS A 200 -1.31 -10.45 8.62
CA LYS A 200 -0.99 -9.03 8.79
C LYS A 200 0.45 -8.73 8.37
N ALA A 201 1.39 -9.64 8.66
CA ALA A 201 2.78 -9.51 8.20
C ALA A 201 2.88 -9.57 6.66
N LEU A 202 2.22 -10.54 6.02
CA LEU A 202 2.20 -10.69 4.57
C LEU A 202 1.54 -9.51 3.87
N LYS A 203 0.37 -9.04 4.34
CA LYS A 203 -0.34 -7.88 3.77
C LYS A 203 0.51 -6.62 3.84
N ARG A 204 1.15 -6.35 4.99
CA ARG A 204 2.08 -5.20 5.12
C ARG A 204 3.21 -5.29 4.12
N TYR A 205 3.78 -6.47 3.91
CA TYR A 205 4.82 -6.68 2.91
C TYR A 205 4.31 -6.45 1.48
N ALA A 206 3.16 -7.02 1.11
CA ALA A 206 2.52 -6.77 -0.19
C ALA A 206 2.33 -5.27 -0.44
N ASN A 207 1.74 -4.57 0.53
CA ASN A 207 1.49 -3.13 0.43
C ASN A 207 2.79 -2.31 0.34
N SER A 208 3.86 -2.69 1.05
CA SER A 208 5.18 -2.04 0.94
C SER A 208 5.81 -2.18 -0.45
N LYS A 209 5.37 -3.17 -1.24
CA LYS A 209 5.78 -3.37 -2.63
C LYS A 209 4.78 -2.77 -3.63
N ASN A 210 3.81 -1.98 -3.16
CA ASN A 210 2.68 -1.45 -3.92
C ASN A 210 1.84 -2.56 -4.58
N ILE A 211 1.76 -3.74 -3.93
CA ILE A 211 0.84 -4.81 -4.30
C ILE A 211 -0.39 -4.74 -3.39
N LYS A 212 -1.56 -4.67 -4.01
CA LYS A 212 -2.88 -4.61 -3.36
C LYS A 212 -3.51 -5.98 -3.37
N VAL A 213 -4.00 -6.43 -2.21
CA VAL A 213 -4.67 -7.73 -2.09
C VAL A 213 -6.17 -7.54 -2.34
N ILE A 214 -6.67 -8.17 -3.39
CA ILE A 214 -8.10 -8.30 -3.66
C ILE A 214 -8.57 -9.57 -2.97
N GLY A 215 -9.35 -9.41 -1.90
CA GLY A 215 -10.04 -10.51 -1.26
C GLY A 215 -11.42 -10.72 -1.84
N ASP A 216 -12.08 -11.75 -1.33
CA ASP A 216 -13.38 -12.18 -1.80
C ASP A 216 -14.25 -12.59 -0.63
N ILE A 217 -15.53 -12.23 -0.68
CA ILE A 217 -16.53 -12.63 0.30
C ILE A 217 -17.75 -13.24 -0.40
N PRO A 218 -18.17 -14.46 -0.03
CA PRO A 218 -19.43 -15.05 -0.48
C PRO A 218 -20.61 -14.20 0.00
N ILE A 219 -21.66 -13.97 -0.78
CA ILE A 219 -22.83 -13.26 -0.24
C ILE A 219 -23.46 -14.02 0.93
N TYR A 220 -23.66 -15.34 0.79
CA TYR A 220 -24.26 -16.20 1.80
C TYR A 220 -23.21 -16.88 2.69
N VAL A 221 -23.63 -17.32 3.87
CA VAL A 221 -22.81 -18.12 4.78
C VAL A 221 -23.23 -19.59 4.73
N ALA A 222 -22.37 -20.52 5.14
CA ALA A 222 -22.77 -21.92 5.25
C ALA A 222 -23.78 -22.12 6.39
N LEU A 223 -24.71 -23.08 6.24
CA LEU A 223 -25.63 -23.46 7.33
C LEU A 223 -24.85 -23.90 8.57
N ASP A 224 -23.89 -24.81 8.36
CA ASP A 224 -23.01 -25.31 9.40
C ASP A 224 -21.86 -24.30 9.65
N SER A 225 -22.20 -23.17 10.28
CA SER A 225 -21.26 -22.10 10.62
C SER A 225 -21.60 -21.47 11.97
N VAL A 226 -20.59 -20.86 12.60
CA VAL A 226 -20.78 -20.06 13.81
C VAL A 226 -21.71 -18.87 13.54
N ASP A 227 -21.69 -18.32 12.32
CA ASP A 227 -22.49 -17.16 11.94
C ASP A 227 -23.99 -17.46 12.11
N VAL A 228 -24.44 -18.63 11.64
CA VAL A 228 -25.84 -19.07 11.73
C VAL A 228 -26.17 -19.53 13.14
N TRP A 229 -25.33 -20.38 13.74
CA TRP A 229 -25.56 -20.92 15.08
C TRP A 229 -25.70 -19.81 16.14
N MET A 230 -24.86 -18.76 16.06
CA MET A 230 -24.91 -17.65 17.02
C MET A 230 -25.98 -16.60 16.72
N ASN A 231 -26.44 -16.53 15.47
CA ASN A 231 -27.37 -15.48 15.03
C ASN A 231 -28.59 -16.04 14.27
N PRO A 232 -29.30 -17.06 14.78
CA PRO A 232 -30.35 -17.74 14.02
C PRO A 232 -31.48 -16.79 13.57
N GLY A 233 -31.79 -15.76 14.36
CA GLY A 233 -32.79 -14.75 14.02
C GLY A 233 -32.44 -13.85 12.82
N LEU A 234 -31.18 -13.84 12.37
CA LEU A 234 -30.75 -13.13 11.17
C LEU A 234 -30.98 -13.95 9.89
N PHE A 235 -31.47 -15.19 10.00
CA PHE A 235 -31.68 -16.12 8.90
C PHE A 235 -33.14 -16.61 8.85
N GLN A 236 -33.56 -17.13 7.71
CA GLN A 236 -34.89 -17.70 7.49
C GLN A 236 -34.94 -19.16 7.98
N LEU A 237 -35.02 -19.34 9.29
CA LEU A 237 -35.07 -20.66 9.96
C LEU A 237 -36.43 -20.90 10.63
N ASP A 238 -36.82 -22.16 10.76
CA ASP A 238 -38.02 -22.60 11.49
C ASP A 238 -37.78 -22.71 13.02
N GLU A 239 -38.77 -23.16 13.79
CA GLU A 239 -38.65 -23.35 15.24
C GLU A 239 -37.58 -24.39 15.66
N ASN A 240 -37.19 -25.29 14.77
CA ASN A 240 -36.13 -26.30 14.98
C ASN A 240 -34.76 -25.83 14.49
N LEU A 241 -34.69 -24.58 14.02
CA LEU A 241 -33.54 -23.92 13.41
C LEU A 241 -33.14 -24.48 12.04
N GLU A 242 -34.03 -25.19 11.36
CA GLU A 242 -33.81 -25.68 10.00
C GLU A 242 -34.16 -24.60 8.97
N PRO A 243 -33.42 -24.49 7.84
CA PRO A 243 -33.74 -23.52 6.80
C PRO A 243 -35.13 -23.76 6.19
N ILE A 244 -35.97 -22.73 6.19
CA ILE A 244 -37.27 -22.75 5.48
C ILE A 244 -37.02 -22.69 3.96
N ASN A 245 -36.13 -21.78 3.58
CA ASN A 245 -35.71 -21.54 2.22
C ASN A 245 -34.17 -21.47 2.15
N VAL A 246 -33.63 -21.83 0.99
CA VAL A 246 -32.19 -21.81 0.72
C VAL A 246 -31.86 -21.02 -0.53
N ALA A 247 -30.61 -20.57 -0.58
CA ALA A 247 -30.04 -19.86 -1.71
C ALA A 247 -29.78 -20.77 -2.91
N GLY A 248 -29.78 -20.14 -4.08
CA GLY A 248 -29.44 -20.76 -5.35
C GLY A 248 -29.59 -19.78 -6.50
N CYS A 249 -29.62 -20.31 -7.71
CA CYS A 249 -29.97 -19.55 -8.92
C CYS A 249 -30.98 -20.33 -9.78
N PRO A 250 -31.80 -19.61 -10.58
CA PRO A 250 -32.66 -20.25 -11.56
C PRO A 250 -31.83 -20.94 -12.66
N PRO A 251 -32.46 -21.72 -13.55
CA PRO A 251 -31.79 -22.24 -14.75
C PRO A 251 -31.07 -21.14 -15.53
N ASP A 252 -29.80 -21.40 -15.86
CA ASP A 252 -28.91 -20.48 -16.55
C ASP A 252 -28.02 -21.23 -17.57
N ALA A 253 -27.07 -20.52 -18.19
CA ALA A 253 -26.16 -21.09 -19.20
C ALA A 253 -25.25 -22.20 -18.64
N PHE A 254 -25.11 -22.33 -17.32
CA PHE A 254 -24.31 -23.36 -16.66
C PHE A 254 -25.14 -24.57 -16.21
N SER A 255 -26.45 -24.39 -15.95
CA SER A 255 -27.35 -25.47 -15.51
C SER A 255 -28.80 -25.28 -15.96
N ASP A 256 -29.30 -26.20 -16.78
CA ASP A 256 -30.73 -26.29 -17.16
C ASP A 256 -31.66 -26.60 -15.98
N ALA A 257 -31.11 -27.15 -14.88
CA ALA A 257 -31.88 -27.50 -13.67
C ALA A 257 -31.93 -26.34 -12.65
N GLY A 258 -31.24 -25.23 -12.91
CA GLY A 258 -30.86 -24.26 -11.89
C GLY A 258 -29.83 -24.83 -10.92
N GLN A 259 -29.45 -24.05 -9.92
CA GLN A 259 -28.48 -24.46 -8.90
C GLN A 259 -29.06 -24.24 -7.51
N LYS A 260 -29.00 -25.28 -6.67
CA LYS A 260 -29.40 -25.19 -5.25
C LYS A 260 -28.13 -25.26 -4.41
N TRP A 261 -27.70 -24.12 -3.89
CA TRP A 261 -26.46 -24.02 -3.12
C TRP A 261 -26.64 -24.47 -1.67
N GLY A 262 -27.87 -24.37 -1.14
CA GLY A 262 -28.22 -24.88 0.18
C GLY A 262 -27.89 -23.95 1.35
N ASN A 263 -27.28 -22.79 1.09
CA ASN A 263 -27.05 -21.78 2.13
C ASN A 263 -28.38 -21.24 2.69
N PRO A 264 -28.49 -20.96 4.00
CA PRO A 264 -29.65 -20.28 4.54
C PRO A 264 -29.76 -18.85 4.01
N LEU A 265 -30.99 -18.40 3.77
CA LEU A 265 -31.26 -17.04 3.33
C LEU A 265 -31.29 -16.08 4.52
N TYR A 266 -30.90 -14.82 4.29
CA TYR A 266 -30.96 -13.77 5.29
C TYR A 266 -32.40 -13.31 5.56
N ASN A 267 -32.66 -12.95 6.81
CA ASN A 267 -33.84 -12.18 7.18
C ASN A 267 -33.51 -10.68 7.12
N TRP A 268 -33.53 -10.13 5.89
CA TRP A 268 -33.16 -8.73 5.63
C TRP A 268 -33.98 -7.72 6.44
N ASN A 269 -35.25 -8.02 6.72
CA ASN A 269 -36.11 -7.15 7.53
C ASN A 269 -35.63 -7.05 8.98
N VAL A 270 -35.08 -8.12 9.55
CA VAL A 270 -34.49 -8.11 10.89
C VAL A 270 -33.15 -7.39 10.87
N MET A 271 -32.29 -7.70 9.90
CA MET A 271 -31.00 -7.02 9.75
C MET A 271 -31.15 -5.50 9.55
N GLU A 272 -32.19 -5.04 8.85
CA GLU A 272 -32.41 -3.61 8.65
C GLU A 272 -32.68 -2.86 9.98
N GLN A 273 -33.30 -3.52 10.97
CA GLN A 273 -33.71 -2.89 12.24
C GLN A 273 -32.54 -2.40 13.09
N ASP A 274 -31.37 -3.05 13.01
CA ASP A 274 -30.14 -2.61 13.68
C ASP A 274 -29.13 -1.94 12.73
N ASN A 275 -29.64 -1.50 11.57
CA ASN A 275 -28.88 -0.90 10.48
C ASN A 275 -27.76 -1.83 9.99
N PHE A 276 -28.08 -3.11 9.81
CA PHE A 276 -27.20 -4.16 9.27
C PHE A 276 -25.93 -4.36 10.11
N LYS A 277 -26.05 -4.39 11.45
CA LYS A 277 -24.91 -4.47 12.37
C LYS A 277 -23.96 -5.63 12.05
N TRP A 278 -24.51 -6.81 11.81
CA TRP A 278 -23.73 -8.01 11.47
C TRP A 278 -22.93 -7.82 10.17
N TRP A 279 -23.57 -7.32 9.11
CA TRP A 279 -22.90 -7.04 7.84
C TRP A 279 -21.82 -5.96 7.95
N ARG A 280 -22.05 -4.91 8.76
CA ARG A 280 -20.99 -3.91 9.03
C ARG A 280 -19.79 -4.55 9.73
N GLY A 281 -20.02 -5.42 10.72
CA GLY A 281 -18.96 -6.17 11.39
C GLY A 281 -18.16 -7.03 10.40
N ARG A 282 -18.87 -7.81 9.57
CA ARG A 282 -18.28 -8.64 8.52
C ARG A 282 -17.42 -7.84 7.55
N MET A 283 -17.93 -6.70 7.06
CA MET A 283 -17.21 -5.85 6.11
C MET A 283 -16.00 -5.15 6.75
N SER A 284 -16.11 -4.75 8.01
CA SER A 284 -14.98 -4.19 8.76
C SER A 284 -13.86 -5.21 8.94
N ALA A 285 -14.21 -6.46 9.28
CA ALA A 285 -13.24 -7.56 9.37
C ALA A 285 -12.58 -7.83 8.00
N ALA A 286 -13.35 -7.90 6.91
CA ALA A 286 -12.81 -8.07 5.56
C ALA A 286 -11.89 -6.91 5.14
N ALA A 287 -12.24 -5.66 5.47
CA ALA A 287 -11.40 -4.49 5.19
C ALA A 287 -10.07 -4.50 5.97
N SER A 288 -10.02 -5.18 7.12
CA SER A 288 -8.77 -5.40 7.84
C SER A 288 -7.85 -6.38 7.08
N LEU A 289 -8.42 -7.39 6.43
CA LEU A 289 -7.69 -8.42 5.70
C LEU A 289 -7.25 -7.98 4.30
N TYR A 290 -8.08 -7.21 3.59
CA TYR A 290 -7.90 -6.92 2.17
C TYR A 290 -7.74 -5.42 1.89
N ASP A 291 -7.20 -5.07 0.72
CA ASP A 291 -7.22 -3.69 0.21
C ASP A 291 -8.50 -3.43 -0.62
N VAL A 292 -8.95 -4.46 -1.32
CA VAL A 292 -10.16 -4.45 -2.15
C VAL A 292 -10.96 -5.71 -1.85
N ILE A 293 -12.27 -5.60 -1.76
CA ILE A 293 -13.18 -6.69 -1.40
C ILE A 293 -14.11 -6.94 -2.58
N ARG A 294 -14.01 -8.12 -3.22
CA ARG A 294 -15.04 -8.59 -4.13
C ARG A 294 -16.22 -9.12 -3.32
N ILE A 295 -17.41 -8.62 -3.60
CA ILE A 295 -18.66 -9.17 -3.09
C ILE A 295 -19.19 -10.10 -4.17
N ASP A 296 -19.11 -11.40 -3.89
CA ASP A 296 -19.66 -12.46 -4.73
C ASP A 296 -21.18 -12.37 -4.83
N HIS A 297 -21.74 -12.73 -5.99
CA HIS A 297 -23.17 -12.75 -6.27
C HIS A 297 -23.88 -11.45 -5.85
N PHE A 298 -23.32 -10.31 -6.26
CA PHE A 298 -23.83 -8.98 -5.91
C PHE A 298 -25.30 -8.78 -6.32
N ILE A 299 -25.73 -9.50 -7.36
CA ILE A 299 -27.14 -9.53 -7.81
C ILE A 299 -28.09 -9.86 -6.65
N GLY A 300 -27.70 -10.75 -5.72
CA GLY A 300 -28.49 -11.13 -4.55
C GLY A 300 -28.77 -9.99 -3.56
N ILE A 301 -28.02 -8.89 -3.61
CA ILE A 301 -28.28 -7.67 -2.83
C ILE A 301 -29.48 -6.90 -3.40
N VAL A 302 -29.73 -7.02 -4.70
CA VAL A 302 -30.87 -6.38 -5.39
C VAL A 302 -32.06 -7.30 -5.41
N ASN A 303 -31.90 -8.50 -5.95
CA ASN A 303 -32.91 -9.55 -5.95
C ASN A 303 -32.21 -10.89 -5.73
N TYR A 304 -32.59 -11.60 -4.67
CA TYR A 304 -32.08 -12.95 -4.40
C TYR A 304 -33.08 -14.01 -4.82
N TYR A 305 -32.57 -15.16 -5.24
CA TYR A 305 -33.40 -16.29 -5.63
C TYR A 305 -33.64 -17.23 -4.43
N VAL A 306 -34.91 -17.54 -4.21
CA VAL A 306 -35.42 -18.27 -3.05
C VAL A 306 -35.88 -19.63 -3.51
N ILE A 307 -35.29 -20.69 -2.95
CA ILE A 307 -35.70 -22.07 -3.22
C ILE A 307 -36.20 -22.68 -1.90
N PRO A 308 -37.45 -23.17 -1.82
CA PRO A 308 -37.89 -23.89 -0.63
C PRO A 308 -37.00 -25.10 -0.36
N ALA A 309 -36.72 -25.37 0.92
CA ALA A 309 -35.73 -26.38 1.30
C ALA A 309 -36.06 -27.79 0.77
N ASP A 310 -37.33 -28.12 0.52
CA ASP A 310 -37.78 -29.40 -0.03
C ASP A 310 -37.84 -29.46 -1.58
N LYS A 311 -37.50 -28.37 -2.28
CA LYS A 311 -37.64 -28.25 -3.75
C LYS A 311 -36.31 -28.24 -4.51
N SER A 312 -36.40 -28.35 -5.83
CA SER A 312 -35.26 -28.26 -6.76
C SER A 312 -34.99 -26.82 -7.21
N GLY A 313 -33.80 -26.57 -7.79
CA GLY A 313 -33.35 -25.23 -8.18
C GLY A 313 -34.26 -24.49 -9.17
N LYS A 314 -35.06 -25.19 -9.98
CA LYS A 314 -36.00 -24.59 -10.94
C LYS A 314 -37.33 -24.11 -10.32
N GLU A 315 -37.60 -24.49 -9.08
CA GLU A 315 -38.90 -24.26 -8.42
C GLU A 315 -38.88 -23.05 -7.47
N GLY A 316 -37.84 -22.22 -7.54
CA GLY A 316 -37.70 -21.01 -6.74
C GLY A 316 -38.31 -19.75 -7.40
N TRP A 317 -38.25 -18.63 -6.67
CA TRP A 317 -38.67 -17.30 -7.15
C TRP A 317 -37.69 -16.22 -6.70
N PHE A 318 -37.76 -15.03 -7.31
CA PHE A 318 -36.97 -13.88 -6.87
C PHE A 318 -37.68 -13.10 -5.77
N GLU A 319 -36.93 -12.72 -4.74
CA GLU A 319 -37.33 -11.75 -3.72
C GLU A 319 -36.40 -10.53 -3.73
N LYS A 320 -36.93 -9.39 -3.27
CA LYS A 320 -36.19 -8.13 -3.24
C LYS A 320 -35.19 -8.12 -2.08
N GLY A 321 -33.92 -7.88 -2.39
CA GLY A 321 -32.87 -7.66 -1.42
C GLY A 321 -32.85 -6.24 -0.82
N PRO A 322 -31.90 -5.96 0.09
CA PRO A 322 -31.81 -4.69 0.81
C PRO A 322 -31.34 -3.51 -0.04
N GLY A 323 -30.72 -3.77 -1.20
CA GLY A 323 -30.24 -2.76 -2.14
C GLY A 323 -29.36 -1.69 -1.49
N ILE A 324 -29.65 -0.43 -1.81
CA ILE A 324 -28.89 0.75 -1.36
C ILE A 324 -28.78 0.87 0.17
N LYS A 325 -29.76 0.36 0.93
CA LYS A 325 -29.73 0.48 2.40
C LYS A 325 -28.53 -0.26 2.99
N LEU A 326 -28.26 -1.47 2.52
CA LEU A 326 -27.08 -2.24 2.92
C LEU A 326 -25.80 -1.54 2.47
N MET A 327 -25.76 -1.03 1.23
CA MET A 327 -24.57 -0.37 0.68
C MET A 327 -24.21 0.90 1.47
N ASN A 328 -25.20 1.69 1.88
CA ASN A 328 -25.00 2.84 2.75
C ASN A 328 -24.45 2.40 4.11
N ALA A 329 -24.99 1.35 4.71
CA ALA A 329 -24.49 0.83 5.99
C ALA A 329 -23.03 0.35 5.88
N ILE A 330 -22.69 -0.41 4.83
CA ILE A 330 -21.34 -0.89 4.57
C ILE A 330 -20.37 0.28 4.38
N SER A 331 -20.76 1.33 3.65
CA SER A 331 -19.89 2.49 3.38
C SER A 331 -19.33 3.17 4.64
N THR A 332 -20.02 3.03 5.78
CA THR A 332 -19.62 3.61 7.07
C THR A 332 -18.47 2.87 7.77
N CYS A 333 -18.09 1.67 7.31
CA CYS A 333 -17.15 0.80 8.04
C CYS A 333 -15.95 0.27 7.22
N LEU A 334 -15.80 0.68 5.95
CA LEU A 334 -14.73 0.19 5.06
C LEU A 334 -13.36 0.85 5.28
N GLY A 335 -13.31 2.02 5.90
CA GLY A 335 -12.08 2.83 5.95
C GLY A 335 -11.57 3.15 4.54
N ASN A 336 -10.35 2.71 4.22
CA ASN A 336 -9.73 2.89 2.90
C ASN A 336 -10.00 1.76 1.91
N ALA A 337 -10.63 0.66 2.34
CA ALA A 337 -10.89 -0.49 1.48
C ALA A 337 -11.90 -0.15 0.38
N LYS A 338 -11.72 -0.77 -0.79
CA LYS A 338 -12.60 -0.62 -1.95
C LYS A 338 -13.46 -1.87 -2.16
N ILE A 339 -14.56 -1.74 -2.90
CA ILE A 339 -15.46 -2.85 -3.23
C ILE A 339 -15.45 -3.10 -4.73
N ILE A 340 -15.49 -4.37 -5.12
CA ILE A 340 -15.83 -4.84 -6.47
C ILE A 340 -17.16 -5.59 -6.36
N ALA A 341 -18.08 -5.31 -7.27
CA ALA A 341 -19.32 -6.07 -7.37
C ALA A 341 -19.18 -7.17 -8.43
N GLU A 342 -19.37 -8.42 -8.02
CA GLU A 342 -19.54 -9.52 -8.95
C GLU A 342 -20.95 -9.47 -9.54
N ASP A 343 -21.06 -8.98 -10.77
CA ASP A 343 -22.31 -8.74 -11.50
C ASP A 343 -22.44 -9.62 -12.76
N LEU A 344 -21.90 -10.84 -12.74
CA LEU A 344 -22.05 -11.79 -13.85
C LEU A 344 -23.44 -12.44 -13.83
N GLY A 345 -23.87 -12.95 -14.99
CA GLY A 345 -25.19 -13.56 -15.17
C GLY A 345 -26.25 -12.59 -15.72
N ALA A 346 -27.53 -12.86 -15.44
CA ALA A 346 -28.66 -12.07 -15.94
C ALA A 346 -28.80 -10.74 -15.19
N VAL A 347 -27.97 -9.75 -15.57
CA VAL A 347 -27.97 -8.41 -14.96
C VAL A 347 -29.29 -7.69 -15.26
N THR A 348 -30.06 -7.40 -14.22
CA THR A 348 -31.30 -6.61 -14.31
C THR A 348 -31.01 -5.11 -14.27
N GLU A 349 -31.94 -4.29 -14.76
CA GLU A 349 -31.85 -2.82 -14.71
C GLU A 349 -31.58 -2.31 -13.28
N GLY A 350 -32.22 -2.92 -12.27
CA GLY A 350 -32.00 -2.56 -10.87
C GLY A 350 -30.57 -2.81 -10.35
N VAL A 351 -29.85 -3.80 -10.90
CA VAL A 351 -28.43 -4.02 -10.58
C VAL A 351 -27.57 -2.90 -11.19
N GLN A 352 -27.85 -2.53 -12.45
CA GLN A 352 -27.13 -1.43 -13.11
C GLN A 352 -27.38 -0.09 -12.42
N GLU A 353 -28.61 0.17 -11.98
CA GLU A 353 -28.96 1.36 -11.20
C GLU A 353 -28.20 1.40 -9.87
N LEU A 354 -28.20 0.30 -9.11
CA LEU A 354 -27.50 0.25 -7.83
C LEU A 354 -25.99 0.45 -8.02
N LEU A 355 -25.36 -0.22 -9.01
CA LEU A 355 -23.94 -0.05 -9.31
C LEU A 355 -23.60 1.40 -9.69
N LYS A 356 -24.46 2.05 -10.47
CA LYS A 356 -24.30 3.46 -10.83
C LYS A 356 -24.41 4.38 -9.61
N GLU A 357 -25.34 4.08 -8.70
CA GLU A 357 -25.55 4.86 -7.47
C GLU A 357 -24.36 4.74 -6.51
N VAL A 358 -23.87 3.52 -6.25
CA VAL A 358 -22.75 3.28 -5.32
C VAL A 358 -21.38 3.54 -5.95
N GLY A 359 -21.29 3.45 -7.28
CA GLY A 359 -20.07 3.71 -8.05
C GLY A 359 -19.02 2.60 -7.99
N TYR A 360 -19.39 1.37 -7.60
CA TYR A 360 -18.46 0.23 -7.56
C TYR A 360 -18.16 -0.31 -8.97
N PRO A 361 -16.92 -0.75 -9.25
CA PRO A 361 -16.62 -1.46 -10.48
C PRO A 361 -17.36 -2.80 -10.54
N GLY A 362 -17.96 -3.08 -11.69
CA GLY A 362 -18.47 -4.41 -12.05
C GLY A 362 -17.39 -5.28 -12.69
N MET A 363 -17.80 -6.43 -13.21
CA MET A 363 -16.93 -7.45 -13.79
C MET A 363 -17.28 -7.75 -15.25
N LYS A 364 -16.25 -8.10 -16.02
CA LYS A 364 -16.37 -8.71 -17.34
C LYS A 364 -15.42 -9.91 -17.41
N VAL A 365 -15.79 -10.93 -18.17
CA VAL A 365 -15.00 -12.16 -18.33
C VAL A 365 -14.79 -12.41 -19.82
N LEU A 366 -13.54 -12.58 -20.23
CA LEU A 366 -13.14 -12.71 -21.63
C LEU A 366 -13.66 -14.00 -22.27
N GLU A 367 -13.80 -15.09 -21.51
CA GLU A 367 -14.42 -16.33 -21.99
C GLU A 367 -15.85 -16.13 -22.50
N PHE A 368 -16.57 -15.11 -22.04
CA PHE A 368 -17.93 -14.83 -22.51
C PHE A 368 -17.97 -13.96 -23.77
N ALA A 369 -16.82 -13.57 -24.32
CA ALA A 369 -16.73 -12.56 -25.38
C ALA A 369 -16.83 -13.11 -26.80
N PHE A 370 -16.42 -14.36 -27.04
CA PHE A 370 -16.20 -14.89 -28.39
C PHE A 370 -17.34 -15.80 -28.88
N ASP A 371 -18.58 -15.30 -28.85
CA ASP A 371 -19.77 -16.01 -29.34
C ASP A 371 -20.11 -15.73 -30.82
N GLY A 372 -19.19 -15.08 -31.56
CA GLY A 372 -19.35 -14.71 -32.96
C GLY A 372 -20.17 -13.43 -33.21
N LYS A 373 -20.74 -12.82 -32.17
CA LYS A 373 -21.55 -11.59 -32.30
C LYS A 373 -20.72 -10.35 -32.00
N ASN A 374 -20.96 -9.29 -32.76
CA ASN A 374 -20.23 -8.02 -32.63
C ASN A 374 -20.81 -7.05 -31.60
N ASP A 375 -21.95 -7.36 -31.00
CA ASP A 375 -22.64 -6.57 -29.96
C ASP A 375 -22.46 -7.17 -28.55
N ASN A 376 -21.65 -8.22 -28.42
CA ASN A 376 -21.41 -8.89 -27.15
C ASN A 376 -20.68 -7.95 -26.16
N PRO A 377 -21.26 -7.67 -24.97
CA PRO A 377 -20.72 -6.69 -24.02
C PRO A 377 -19.42 -7.14 -23.33
N TYR A 378 -19.02 -8.40 -23.49
CA TYR A 378 -17.76 -8.93 -22.97
C TYR A 378 -16.58 -8.72 -23.94
N LEU A 379 -16.84 -8.26 -25.17
CA LEU A 379 -15.79 -7.92 -26.14
C LEU A 379 -14.89 -6.79 -25.60
N PRO A 380 -13.54 -6.90 -25.71
CA PRO A 380 -12.60 -5.92 -25.16
C PRO A 380 -12.86 -4.45 -25.46
N HIS A 381 -13.38 -4.09 -26.65
CA HIS A 381 -13.71 -2.70 -26.99
C HIS A 381 -15.03 -2.20 -26.38
N MET A 382 -15.89 -3.11 -25.90
CA MET A 382 -17.15 -2.82 -25.21
C MET A 382 -16.99 -2.68 -23.70
N VAL A 383 -15.87 -3.17 -23.14
CA VAL A 383 -15.60 -3.15 -21.70
C VAL A 383 -15.45 -1.71 -21.20
N PRO A 384 -16.25 -1.26 -20.22
CA PRO A 384 -16.19 0.09 -19.69
C PRO A 384 -14.96 0.30 -18.79
N LYS A 385 -14.66 1.57 -18.49
CA LYS A 385 -13.50 1.93 -17.66
C LYS A 385 -13.60 1.44 -16.21
N ASN A 386 -14.69 1.78 -15.50
CA ASN A 386 -14.92 1.36 -14.10
C ASN A 386 -15.33 -0.11 -14.02
N CYS A 387 -14.39 -1.01 -14.29
CA CYS A 387 -14.60 -2.44 -14.41
C CYS A 387 -13.31 -3.20 -14.09
N ILE A 388 -13.47 -4.44 -13.60
CA ILE A 388 -12.41 -5.44 -13.61
C ILE A 388 -12.67 -6.44 -14.73
N PHE A 389 -11.70 -6.56 -15.62
CA PHE A 389 -11.77 -7.49 -16.75
C PHE A 389 -10.93 -8.74 -16.48
N TYR A 390 -11.59 -9.88 -16.43
CA TYR A 390 -10.99 -11.18 -16.17
C TYR A 390 -10.73 -11.94 -17.47
N GLY A 391 -9.71 -12.78 -17.50
CA GLY A 391 -9.60 -13.86 -18.50
C GLY A 391 -10.73 -14.86 -18.30
N GLY A 392 -10.57 -15.69 -17.28
CA GLY A 392 -11.62 -16.45 -16.59
C GLY A 392 -11.60 -16.16 -15.08
N THR A 393 -12.62 -16.62 -14.35
CA THR A 393 -12.62 -16.68 -12.88
C THR A 393 -12.26 -18.08 -12.39
N HIS A 394 -12.22 -18.31 -11.08
CA HIS A 394 -11.95 -19.64 -10.52
C HIS A 394 -13.04 -20.69 -10.84
N ASP A 395 -14.25 -20.27 -11.19
CA ASP A 395 -15.36 -21.16 -11.61
C ASP A 395 -15.30 -21.50 -13.10
N ASN A 396 -14.53 -20.73 -13.86
CA ASN A 396 -14.38 -20.89 -15.30
C ASN A 396 -13.41 -22.04 -15.64
N GLU A 397 -13.39 -22.39 -16.92
CA GLU A 397 -12.32 -23.22 -17.46
C GLU A 397 -10.99 -22.46 -17.43
N THR A 398 -9.91 -23.14 -17.78
CA THR A 398 -8.72 -22.43 -18.24
C THR A 398 -9.01 -21.85 -19.62
N LEU A 399 -8.39 -20.74 -20.02
CA LEU A 399 -8.56 -20.19 -21.37
C LEU A 399 -8.23 -21.21 -22.45
N LYS A 400 -7.22 -22.06 -22.22
CA LYS A 400 -6.88 -23.15 -23.14
C LYS A 400 -8.03 -24.16 -23.25
N GLY A 401 -8.53 -24.65 -22.12
CA GLY A 401 -9.68 -25.57 -22.11
C GLY A 401 -10.92 -24.96 -22.75
N PHE A 402 -11.19 -23.68 -22.48
CA PHE A 402 -12.28 -22.94 -23.12
C PHE A 402 -12.14 -22.93 -24.65
N TYR A 403 -10.97 -22.56 -25.20
CA TYR A 403 -10.78 -22.56 -26.65
C TYR A 403 -10.86 -23.95 -27.29
N ASP A 404 -10.46 -25.01 -26.57
CA ASP A 404 -10.58 -26.39 -27.03
C ASP A 404 -12.05 -26.85 -27.18
N THR A 405 -13.02 -26.16 -26.54
CA THR A 405 -14.45 -26.49 -26.60
C THR A 405 -15.26 -25.61 -27.55
N LEU A 406 -14.69 -24.52 -28.08
CA LEU A 406 -15.38 -23.64 -29.02
C LEU A 406 -15.61 -24.30 -30.37
N SER A 407 -16.65 -23.85 -31.08
CA SER A 407 -16.87 -24.23 -32.48
C SER A 407 -15.77 -23.68 -33.38
N GLU A 408 -15.50 -24.34 -34.52
CA GLU A 408 -14.51 -23.87 -35.51
C GLU A 408 -14.77 -22.42 -35.95
N GLU A 409 -16.04 -22.03 -36.11
CA GLU A 409 -16.45 -20.67 -36.44
C GLU A 409 -16.06 -19.66 -35.35
N ASN A 410 -16.31 -19.98 -34.08
CA ASN A 410 -15.98 -19.11 -32.96
C ASN A 410 -14.47 -19.04 -32.70
N ILE A 411 -13.72 -20.13 -32.94
CA ILE A 411 -12.25 -20.11 -32.89
C ILE A 411 -11.71 -19.17 -33.97
N GLN A 412 -12.19 -19.28 -35.21
CA GLN A 412 -11.76 -18.41 -36.31
C GLN A 412 -12.08 -16.94 -36.00
N TYR A 413 -13.27 -16.66 -35.46
CA TYR A 413 -13.66 -15.33 -35.00
C TYR A 413 -12.72 -14.81 -33.89
N ALA A 414 -12.43 -15.62 -32.87
CA ALA A 414 -11.55 -15.25 -31.76
C ALA A 414 -10.11 -14.98 -32.25
N MET A 415 -9.60 -15.78 -33.18
CA MET A 415 -8.29 -15.59 -33.81
C MET A 415 -8.22 -14.28 -34.59
N GLU A 416 -9.22 -14.00 -35.43
CA GLU A 416 -9.29 -12.75 -36.19
C GLU A 416 -9.39 -11.54 -35.26
N TYR A 417 -10.23 -11.62 -34.23
CA TYR A 417 -10.41 -10.54 -33.25
C TYR A 417 -9.13 -10.27 -32.45
N CYS A 418 -8.45 -11.32 -31.98
CA CYS A 418 -7.24 -11.20 -31.16
C CYS A 418 -5.98 -10.96 -31.98
N GLY A 419 -6.03 -11.16 -33.30
CA GLY A 419 -4.86 -11.11 -34.19
C GLY A 419 -3.90 -12.28 -34.00
N ALA A 420 -4.42 -13.47 -33.65
CA ALA A 420 -3.63 -14.68 -33.45
C ALA A 420 -3.46 -15.43 -34.78
N ASN A 421 -2.25 -15.94 -35.07
CA ASN A 421 -1.98 -16.67 -36.32
C ASN A 421 -2.26 -18.17 -36.19
N SER A 422 -2.38 -18.67 -34.97
CA SER A 422 -2.71 -20.06 -34.65
C SER A 422 -3.52 -20.16 -33.36
N VAL A 423 -4.13 -21.33 -33.12
CA VAL A 423 -4.84 -21.63 -31.87
C VAL A 423 -3.87 -21.62 -30.68
N ASP A 424 -2.62 -22.08 -30.88
CA ASP A 424 -1.59 -22.07 -29.84
C ASP A 424 -1.24 -20.64 -29.36
N GLU A 425 -1.32 -19.65 -30.25
CA GLU A 425 -1.10 -18.23 -29.91
C GLU A 425 -2.32 -17.56 -29.26
N LEU A 426 -3.49 -18.19 -29.33
CA LEU A 426 -4.76 -17.55 -29.01
C LEU A 426 -4.83 -17.15 -27.53
N VAL A 427 -4.46 -18.04 -26.60
CA VAL A 427 -4.50 -17.78 -25.15
C VAL A 427 -3.73 -16.51 -24.79
N LEU A 428 -2.47 -16.41 -25.18
CA LEU A 428 -1.64 -15.24 -24.88
C LEU A 428 -2.10 -13.99 -25.65
N SER A 429 -2.57 -14.12 -26.88
CA SER A 429 -3.11 -13.00 -27.66
C SER A 429 -4.37 -12.43 -27.02
N SER A 430 -5.24 -13.28 -26.49
CA SER A 430 -6.45 -12.91 -25.78
C SER A 430 -6.13 -12.24 -24.43
N ILE A 431 -5.16 -12.75 -23.68
CA ILE A 431 -4.65 -12.07 -22.47
C ILE A 431 -4.09 -10.68 -22.81
N ARG A 432 -3.27 -10.58 -23.87
CA ARG A 432 -2.74 -9.30 -24.35
C ARG A 432 -3.85 -8.33 -24.78
N MET A 433 -4.94 -8.84 -25.34
CA MET A 433 -6.12 -8.06 -25.67
C MET A 433 -6.86 -7.55 -24.42
N ALA A 434 -6.99 -8.38 -23.39
CA ALA A 434 -7.50 -7.92 -22.09
C ALA A 434 -6.64 -6.77 -21.54
N TYR A 435 -5.31 -6.88 -21.62
CA TYR A 435 -4.40 -5.80 -21.23
C TYR A 435 -4.60 -4.50 -22.04
N GLN A 436 -5.04 -4.58 -23.30
CA GLN A 436 -5.34 -3.41 -24.13
C GLN A 436 -6.64 -2.69 -23.75
N SER A 437 -7.55 -3.35 -23.05
CA SER A 437 -8.89 -2.83 -22.77
C SER A 437 -8.88 -1.52 -21.95
N CYS A 438 -10.02 -0.83 -21.99
CA CYS A 438 -10.28 0.37 -21.20
C CYS A 438 -10.49 0.08 -19.71
N ALA A 439 -10.67 -1.18 -19.30
CA ALA A 439 -10.90 -1.56 -17.91
C ALA A 439 -9.78 -1.04 -16.99
N ASP A 440 -10.17 -0.46 -15.86
CA ASP A 440 -9.24 0.01 -14.84
C ASP A 440 -8.35 -1.16 -14.39
N VAL A 441 -8.93 -2.33 -14.08
CA VAL A 441 -8.14 -3.49 -13.65
C VAL A 441 -8.31 -4.67 -14.62
N VAL A 442 -7.21 -5.37 -14.91
CA VAL A 442 -7.23 -6.68 -15.56
C VAL A 442 -6.70 -7.73 -14.60
N ILE A 443 -7.41 -8.85 -14.45
CA ILE A 443 -7.00 -9.98 -13.63
C ILE A 443 -6.95 -11.23 -14.50
N ILE A 444 -5.81 -11.92 -14.50
CA ILE A 444 -5.62 -13.17 -15.27
C ILE A 444 -5.32 -14.30 -14.29
N GLN A 445 -5.87 -15.49 -14.52
CA GLN A 445 -5.55 -16.64 -13.68
C GLN A 445 -4.12 -17.10 -13.93
N MET A 446 -3.45 -17.60 -12.89
CA MET A 446 -2.10 -18.14 -13.06
C MET A 446 -2.07 -19.28 -14.08
N GLN A 447 -3.10 -20.12 -14.12
CA GLN A 447 -3.24 -21.22 -15.06
C GLN A 447 -3.21 -20.75 -16.52
N ASP A 448 -3.85 -19.61 -16.81
CA ASP A 448 -3.90 -19.04 -18.17
C ASP A 448 -2.54 -18.47 -18.59
N ILE A 449 -1.83 -17.82 -17.68
CA ILE A 449 -0.45 -17.32 -17.89
C ILE A 449 0.49 -18.49 -18.22
N LEU A 450 0.29 -19.62 -17.55
CA LEU A 450 1.03 -20.87 -17.79
C LEU A 450 0.49 -21.68 -18.97
N GLN A 451 -0.60 -21.24 -19.60
CA GLN A 451 -1.28 -21.93 -20.71
C GLN A 451 -1.63 -23.40 -20.38
N LYS A 452 -2.03 -23.65 -19.13
CA LYS A 452 -2.48 -24.98 -18.67
C LYS A 452 -3.86 -25.28 -19.24
N ASP A 453 -4.15 -26.57 -19.42
CA ASP A 453 -5.48 -27.05 -19.77
C ASP A 453 -6.34 -27.26 -18.50
N ASN A 454 -7.53 -27.81 -18.66
CA ASN A 454 -8.49 -28.01 -17.58
C ASN A 454 -8.05 -29.00 -16.49
N THR A 455 -6.92 -29.68 -16.62
CA THR A 455 -6.30 -30.38 -15.47
C THR A 455 -5.91 -29.42 -14.35
N ALA A 456 -5.75 -28.13 -14.66
CA ALA A 456 -5.47 -27.05 -13.72
C ALA A 456 -6.70 -26.23 -13.30
N ARG A 457 -7.91 -26.61 -13.74
CA ARG A 457 -9.14 -25.88 -13.39
C ARG A 457 -9.31 -25.82 -11.87
N MET A 458 -9.64 -24.63 -11.35
CA MET A 458 -9.74 -24.42 -9.91
C MET A 458 -11.05 -25.00 -9.35
N ASN A 459 -12.18 -24.69 -9.98
CA ASN A 459 -13.47 -25.24 -9.61
C ASN A 459 -14.30 -25.57 -10.86
N LEU A 460 -14.94 -26.75 -10.84
CA LEU A 460 -16.02 -27.10 -11.75
C LEU A 460 -17.33 -27.04 -10.95
N PRO A 461 -18.17 -26.00 -11.16
CA PRO A 461 -19.42 -25.84 -10.44
C PRO A 461 -20.31 -27.09 -10.46
N ALA A 462 -21.08 -27.30 -9.38
CA ALA A 462 -21.95 -28.46 -9.19
C ALA A 462 -21.25 -29.84 -9.14
N THR A 463 -19.96 -29.88 -8.77
CA THR A 463 -19.21 -31.13 -8.54
C THR A 463 -18.56 -31.17 -7.15
N ILE A 464 -18.14 -32.35 -6.69
CA ILE A 464 -17.53 -32.58 -5.37
C ILE A 464 -16.24 -33.40 -5.53
N GLY A 465 -15.21 -33.10 -4.73
CA GLY A 465 -14.01 -33.95 -4.57
C GLY A 465 -12.84 -33.66 -5.53
N ILE A 466 -13.08 -32.95 -6.63
CA ILE A 466 -12.03 -32.59 -7.61
C ILE A 466 -11.60 -31.11 -7.53
N ASN A 467 -12.35 -30.29 -6.79
CA ASN A 467 -12.23 -28.84 -6.79
C ASN A 467 -11.23 -28.33 -5.75
N TRP A 468 -10.72 -27.12 -5.98
CA TRP A 468 -9.84 -26.37 -5.07
C TRP A 468 -8.47 -27.01 -4.87
N LYS A 469 -8.08 -27.98 -5.70
CA LYS A 469 -6.87 -28.78 -5.50
C LYS A 469 -5.63 -28.25 -6.22
N TRP A 470 -5.79 -27.49 -7.31
CA TRP A 470 -4.66 -27.14 -8.17
C TRP A 470 -3.62 -26.25 -7.45
N ARG A 471 -2.34 -26.56 -7.67
CA ARG A 471 -1.18 -25.83 -7.13
C ARG A 471 -0.21 -25.49 -8.24
N LEU A 472 0.33 -24.28 -8.16
CA LEU A 472 1.48 -23.83 -8.92
C LEU A 472 2.69 -24.69 -8.51
N GLN A 473 3.46 -25.20 -9.46
CA GLN A 473 4.75 -25.81 -9.12
C GLN A 473 5.84 -24.75 -8.98
N LYS A 474 6.88 -25.11 -8.23
CA LYS A 474 8.05 -24.24 -8.07
C LYS A 474 8.67 -23.95 -9.44
N ASP A 475 9.04 -22.68 -9.66
CA ASP A 475 9.72 -22.18 -10.85
C ASP A 475 8.92 -22.18 -12.17
N GLU A 476 7.62 -22.56 -12.16
CA GLU A 476 6.75 -22.49 -13.35
C GLU A 476 6.44 -21.06 -13.81
N PHE A 477 6.34 -20.11 -12.87
CA PHE A 477 6.20 -18.70 -13.21
C PHE A 477 7.56 -18.11 -13.59
N THR A 478 8.04 -18.47 -14.78
CA THR A 478 9.39 -18.18 -15.27
C THR A 478 9.66 -16.69 -15.41
N LEU A 479 10.95 -16.32 -15.48
CA LEU A 479 11.35 -14.93 -15.73
C LEU A 479 10.84 -14.42 -17.09
N GLU A 480 10.76 -15.28 -18.10
CA GLU A 480 10.23 -14.92 -19.42
C GLU A 480 8.76 -14.48 -19.35
N LEU A 481 7.93 -15.24 -18.62
CA LEU A 481 6.53 -14.88 -18.39
C LEU A 481 6.41 -13.58 -17.60
N GLN A 482 7.23 -13.41 -16.57
CA GLN A 482 7.27 -12.17 -15.79
C GLN A 482 7.64 -10.96 -16.66
N ASP A 483 8.68 -11.07 -17.49
CA ASP A 483 9.14 -9.98 -18.36
C ASP A 483 8.13 -9.67 -19.47
N MET A 484 7.45 -10.69 -20.01
CA MET A 484 6.34 -10.53 -20.97
C MET A 484 5.19 -9.73 -20.35
N LEU A 485 4.70 -10.14 -19.17
CA LEU A 485 3.62 -9.45 -18.46
C LEU A 485 4.03 -8.02 -18.09
N LYS A 486 5.27 -7.82 -17.64
CA LYS A 486 5.82 -6.49 -17.34
C LYS A 486 5.77 -5.61 -18.59
N ARG A 487 6.22 -6.12 -19.73
CA ARG A 487 6.19 -5.38 -21.00
C ARG A 487 4.77 -4.99 -21.39
N TRP A 488 3.80 -5.89 -21.28
CA TRP A 488 2.41 -5.55 -21.57
C TRP A 488 1.85 -4.54 -20.58
N ALA A 489 2.13 -4.70 -19.28
CA ALA A 489 1.72 -3.74 -18.27
C ALA A 489 2.28 -2.34 -18.54
N GLN A 490 3.52 -2.23 -19.04
CA GLN A 490 4.15 -0.97 -19.44
C GLN A 490 3.51 -0.38 -20.71
N VAL A 491 3.47 -1.16 -21.80
CA VAL A 491 2.97 -0.72 -23.11
C VAL A 491 1.52 -0.23 -23.03
N TYR A 492 0.69 -0.87 -22.20
CA TYR A 492 -0.73 -0.56 -22.06
C TYR A 492 -1.07 0.30 -20.84
N GLY A 493 -0.06 0.89 -20.18
CA GLY A 493 -0.23 1.84 -19.08
C GLY A 493 -0.94 1.26 -17.85
N ARG A 494 -0.68 -0.02 -17.53
CA ARG A 494 -1.19 -0.71 -16.33
C ARG A 494 -0.21 -0.73 -15.18
N ILE A 495 1.02 -0.31 -15.41
CA ILE A 495 1.87 0.24 -14.37
C ILE A 495 2.31 1.63 -14.82
N SER A 496 2.66 2.49 -13.87
CA SER A 496 3.34 3.73 -14.19
C SER A 496 4.67 3.38 -14.83
N TYR A 497 4.68 3.30 -16.15
CA TYR A 497 5.90 3.26 -16.92
C TYR A 497 6.33 4.70 -17.09
N ARG A 498 7.19 5.18 -16.18
CA ARG A 498 8.13 6.23 -16.55
C ARG A 498 9.18 5.52 -17.38
N VAL A 499 9.14 5.71 -18.69
CA VAL A 499 10.07 5.08 -19.65
C VAL A 499 11.47 5.52 -19.28
N GLY A 500 12.20 4.74 -18.46
CA GLY A 500 13.61 4.94 -18.15
C GLY A 500 14.00 6.42 -18.12
N GLU A 501 13.17 7.30 -17.55
CA GLU A 501 13.38 8.73 -17.68
C GLU A 501 14.62 9.06 -16.88
N GLU A 502 14.77 8.43 -15.73
CA GLU A 502 15.91 8.43 -14.83
C GLU A 502 17.14 7.85 -15.52
N LYS A 503 16.97 6.73 -16.24
CA LYS A 503 18.06 6.09 -17.01
C LYS A 503 18.54 6.98 -18.16
N ILE A 504 17.62 7.50 -18.96
CA ILE A 504 17.88 8.43 -20.07
C ILE A 504 18.46 9.72 -19.53
N MET A 505 17.87 10.29 -18.49
CA MET A 505 18.28 11.55 -17.89
C MET A 505 19.67 11.47 -17.28
N LEU A 506 19.95 10.46 -16.43
CA LEU A 506 21.30 10.30 -15.87
C LEU A 506 22.30 10.05 -16.99
N GLN A 507 21.97 9.19 -17.95
CA GLN A 507 22.82 8.89 -19.10
C GLN A 507 23.09 10.13 -19.97
N GLU A 508 22.09 10.96 -20.23
CA GLU A 508 22.20 12.21 -20.98
C GLU A 508 23.02 13.23 -20.20
N ILE A 509 22.80 13.37 -18.90
CA ILE A 509 23.56 14.27 -18.02
C ILE A 509 25.05 13.89 -18.05
N VAL A 510 25.39 12.63 -17.76
CA VAL A 510 26.80 12.22 -17.70
C VAL A 510 27.46 12.28 -19.08
N LYS A 511 26.72 11.99 -20.15
CA LYS A 511 27.21 12.11 -21.52
C LYS A 511 27.43 13.56 -21.94
N ASN A 512 26.52 14.47 -21.62
CA ASN A 512 26.65 15.88 -21.94
C ASN A 512 27.76 16.55 -21.13
N ARG A 513 27.91 16.17 -19.86
CA ARG A 513 28.87 16.80 -18.94
C ARG A 513 30.27 16.21 -19.04
N PHE A 514 30.40 14.90 -19.25
CA PHE A 514 31.69 14.19 -19.20
C PHE A 514 32.04 13.45 -20.50
N GLY A 515 31.12 13.32 -21.46
CA GLY A 515 31.36 12.59 -22.70
C GLY A 515 31.50 11.08 -22.52
N LYS A 516 31.02 10.53 -21.39
CA LYS A 516 31.17 9.13 -20.99
C LYS A 516 29.80 8.46 -20.83
N GLU A 517 29.81 7.13 -20.87
CA GLU A 517 28.68 6.31 -20.47
C GLU A 517 28.75 6.03 -18.95
N ILE A 518 27.63 5.68 -18.29
CA ILE A 518 27.59 5.51 -16.82
C ILE A 518 28.66 4.54 -16.32
N LYS A 519 28.82 3.38 -16.98
CA LYS A 519 29.84 2.37 -16.64
C LYS A 519 31.28 2.92 -16.64
N ASP A 520 31.57 3.91 -17.47
CA ASP A 520 32.91 4.47 -17.69
C ASP A 520 33.17 5.72 -16.81
N CYS A 521 32.16 6.22 -16.09
CA CYS A 521 32.28 7.37 -15.19
C CYS A 521 32.92 7.00 -13.84
N SER A 522 33.65 7.91 -13.21
CA SER A 522 34.06 7.77 -11.79
C SER A 522 32.89 7.98 -10.84
N ASN A 523 33.04 7.61 -9.56
CA ASN A 523 31.98 7.84 -8.57
C ASN A 523 31.67 9.33 -8.40
N GLU A 524 32.68 10.20 -8.53
CA GLU A 524 32.51 11.66 -8.49
C GLU A 524 31.74 12.18 -9.70
N GLU A 525 32.02 11.68 -10.90
CA GLU A 525 31.27 12.05 -12.11
C GLU A 525 29.80 11.61 -12.01
N ILE A 526 29.55 10.42 -11.47
CA ILE A 526 28.19 9.90 -11.25
C ILE A 526 27.48 10.70 -10.16
N TYR A 527 28.14 11.00 -9.04
CA TYR A 527 27.58 11.84 -7.98
C TYR A 527 27.10 13.19 -8.54
N VAL A 528 27.93 13.84 -9.36
CA VAL A 528 27.59 15.10 -10.02
C VAL A 528 26.38 14.94 -10.95
N GLY A 529 26.30 13.82 -11.70
CA GLY A 529 25.15 13.53 -12.55
C GLY A 529 23.85 13.28 -11.78
N LEU A 530 23.94 12.54 -10.67
CA LEU A 530 22.82 12.28 -9.77
C LEU A 530 22.33 13.57 -9.09
N LEU A 531 23.25 14.43 -8.65
CA LEU A 531 22.94 15.73 -8.07
C LEU A 531 22.08 16.58 -9.03
N GLU A 532 22.48 16.69 -10.30
CA GLU A 532 21.70 17.41 -11.32
C GLU A 532 20.34 16.78 -11.57
N MET A 533 20.30 15.46 -11.70
CA MET A 533 19.06 14.71 -11.90
C MET A 533 18.07 14.95 -10.77
N VAL A 534 18.53 14.86 -9.52
CA VAL A 534 17.72 15.10 -8.32
C VAL A 534 17.24 16.55 -8.28
N LYS A 535 18.11 17.53 -8.52
CA LYS A 535 17.73 18.96 -8.56
C LYS A 535 16.62 19.21 -9.59
N GLU A 536 16.74 18.62 -10.77
CA GLU A 536 15.76 18.81 -11.84
C GLU A 536 14.42 18.13 -11.51
N ARG A 537 14.43 16.93 -10.93
CA ARG A 537 13.21 16.27 -10.44
C ARG A 537 12.54 17.04 -9.30
N ALA A 538 13.33 17.58 -8.39
CA ALA A 538 12.83 18.35 -7.27
C ALA A 538 12.07 19.60 -7.74
N LYS A 539 12.54 20.28 -8.80
CA LYS A 539 11.83 21.43 -9.43
C LYS A 539 10.42 21.06 -9.89
N GLY A 540 10.23 19.88 -10.47
CA GLY A 540 8.94 19.41 -10.97
C GLY A 540 7.87 19.21 -9.88
N LYS A 541 8.27 19.12 -8.60
CA LYS A 541 7.38 19.00 -7.45
C LYS A 541 7.24 20.29 -6.63
N VAL A 542 7.81 21.41 -7.08
CA VAL A 542 7.61 22.71 -6.43
C VAL A 542 6.20 23.22 -6.74
N SER A 543 5.39 23.43 -5.71
CA SER A 543 4.03 23.95 -5.86
C SER A 543 3.91 25.38 -5.33
N LYS A 544 3.29 26.26 -6.13
CA LYS A 544 2.91 27.62 -5.71
C LYS A 544 1.48 27.68 -5.16
N GLU A 545 0.79 26.55 -5.03
CA GLU A 545 -0.57 26.51 -4.51
C GLU A 545 -0.62 26.87 -3.01
N GLY A 546 -1.71 27.53 -2.63
CA GLY A 546 -1.94 28.04 -1.27
C GLY A 546 -1.65 29.53 -1.14
N LYS A 547 -2.64 30.26 -0.63
CA LYS A 547 -2.53 31.71 -0.37
C LYS A 547 -1.50 32.03 0.72
N LYS A 548 -1.44 31.19 1.76
CA LYS A 548 -0.59 31.38 2.94
C LYS A 548 0.62 30.45 2.92
N LYS A 549 1.81 30.99 3.24
CA LYS A 549 3.09 30.27 3.32
C LYS A 549 3.70 30.42 4.72
N LEU A 550 4.24 29.32 5.25
CA LEU A 550 5.02 29.29 6.49
C LEU A 550 6.49 29.57 6.18
N TYR A 551 7.12 30.46 6.94
CA TYR A 551 8.55 30.76 6.85
C TYR A 551 9.20 30.40 8.18
N TYR A 552 10.06 29.38 8.17
CA TYR A 552 10.79 28.94 9.35
C TYR A 552 12.17 29.60 9.37
N ILE A 553 12.36 30.59 10.24
CA ILE A 553 13.63 31.32 10.32
C ILE A 553 14.51 30.72 11.40
N SER A 554 15.73 30.30 11.04
CA SER A 554 16.70 29.71 11.96
C SER A 554 18.12 30.12 11.60
N ALA A 555 18.94 30.35 12.63
CA ALA A 555 20.37 30.62 12.46
C ALA A 555 21.15 29.38 12.03
N GLU A 556 20.63 28.17 12.25
CA GLU A 556 21.24 26.91 11.81
C GLU A 556 20.22 25.90 11.28
N PHE A 557 20.68 25.05 10.35
CA PHE A 557 19.96 23.90 9.81
C PHE A 557 20.93 22.71 9.66
N LEU A 558 20.78 21.65 10.47
CA LEU A 558 21.58 20.43 10.36
C LEU A 558 20.85 19.39 9.50
N ILE A 559 20.93 19.57 8.18
CA ILE A 559 20.16 18.80 7.18
C ILE A 559 20.77 17.45 6.79
N GLY A 560 22.05 17.21 7.08
CA GLY A 560 22.71 15.96 6.71
C GLY A 560 23.03 15.85 5.21
N LYS A 561 23.56 14.70 4.81
CA LYS A 561 23.67 14.29 3.40
C LYS A 561 22.26 14.19 2.79
N LEU A 562 22.11 14.65 1.56
CA LEU A 562 20.83 14.85 0.89
C LEU A 562 20.57 13.86 -0.25
N LEU A 563 21.59 13.23 -0.84
CA LEU A 563 21.40 12.42 -2.05
C LEU A 563 20.40 11.28 -1.82
N SER A 564 20.68 10.39 -0.86
CA SER A 564 19.83 9.22 -0.58
C SER A 564 18.43 9.63 -0.15
N ASN A 565 18.35 10.63 0.75
CA ASN A 565 17.08 11.15 1.25
C ASN A 565 16.22 11.69 0.10
N ASN A 566 16.80 12.48 -0.81
CA ASN A 566 16.09 13.01 -1.94
C ASN A 566 15.70 11.93 -2.96
N LEU A 567 16.55 10.94 -3.23
CA LEU A 567 16.21 9.80 -4.09
C LEU A 567 15.01 9.02 -3.54
N ILE A 568 14.96 8.80 -2.22
CA ILE A 568 13.85 8.14 -1.52
C ILE A 568 12.59 9.00 -1.62
N ASN A 569 12.68 10.30 -1.27
CA ASN A 569 11.53 11.19 -1.24
C ASN A 569 10.93 11.45 -2.63
N LEU A 570 11.77 11.39 -3.68
CA LEU A 570 11.33 11.47 -5.07
C LEU A 570 10.76 10.15 -5.61
N GLY A 571 10.90 9.04 -4.88
CA GLY A 571 10.39 7.72 -5.26
C GLY A 571 11.25 6.99 -6.30
N ILE A 572 12.52 7.39 -6.48
CA ILE A 572 13.42 6.91 -7.54
C ILE A 572 14.64 6.15 -7.01
N TYR A 573 14.74 5.93 -5.70
CA TYR A 573 15.90 5.28 -5.06
C TYR A 573 16.20 3.89 -5.64
N ASP A 574 15.19 3.00 -5.67
CA ASP A 574 15.37 1.64 -6.17
C ASP A 574 15.75 1.62 -7.66
N GLU A 575 15.14 2.48 -8.48
CA GLU A 575 15.40 2.57 -9.91
C GLU A 575 16.85 3.04 -10.20
N VAL A 576 17.33 4.02 -9.44
CA VAL A 576 18.70 4.52 -9.56
C VAL A 576 19.71 3.50 -9.05
N ARG A 577 19.44 2.81 -7.94
CA ARG A 577 20.30 1.73 -7.43
C ARG A 577 20.43 0.63 -8.49
N ASP A 578 19.31 0.13 -9.00
CA ASP A 578 19.29 -0.95 -9.98
C ASP A 578 20.02 -0.53 -11.28
N LEU A 579 19.84 0.70 -11.74
CA LEU A 579 20.57 1.27 -12.89
C LEU A 579 22.10 1.29 -12.67
N LEU A 580 22.55 1.70 -11.49
CA LEU A 580 23.96 1.77 -11.15
C LEU A 580 24.56 0.36 -11.06
N GLU A 581 23.85 -0.58 -10.46
CA GLU A 581 24.25 -2.00 -10.39
C GLU A 581 24.35 -2.62 -11.78
N GLU A 582 23.41 -2.36 -12.68
CA GLU A 582 23.46 -2.78 -14.10
C GLU A 582 24.73 -2.27 -14.81
N ASN A 583 25.28 -1.13 -14.37
CA ASN A 583 26.50 -0.52 -14.92
C ASN A 583 27.76 -0.82 -14.09
N GLY A 584 27.69 -1.75 -13.13
CA GLY A 584 28.82 -2.15 -12.30
C GLY A 584 29.24 -1.08 -11.28
N LYS A 585 28.31 -0.26 -10.80
CA LYS A 585 28.52 0.81 -9.82
C LYS A 585 27.73 0.50 -8.54
N CYS A 586 28.24 0.96 -7.40
CA CYS A 586 27.57 0.84 -6.11
C CYS A 586 27.08 2.22 -5.64
N LEU A 587 25.77 2.38 -5.42
CA LEU A 587 25.21 3.64 -4.94
C LEU A 587 25.83 4.07 -3.60
N ALA A 588 26.05 3.12 -2.68
CA ALA A 588 26.65 3.41 -1.37
C ALA A 588 28.07 4.01 -1.48
N GLU A 589 28.88 3.56 -2.45
CA GLU A 589 30.20 4.15 -2.68
C GLU A 589 30.14 5.56 -3.27
N ILE A 590 29.09 5.85 -4.05
CA ILE A 590 28.85 7.18 -4.63
C ILE A 590 28.35 8.15 -3.55
N GLU A 591 27.54 7.69 -2.60
CA GLU A 591 27.08 8.47 -1.44
C GLU A 591 28.23 8.94 -0.52
N GLU A 592 29.35 8.22 -0.51
CA GLU A 592 30.54 8.63 0.23
C GLU A 592 31.27 9.82 -0.39
N VAL A 593 31.00 10.13 -1.67
CA VAL A 593 31.52 11.35 -2.32
C VAL A 593 30.82 12.61 -1.82
N GLU A 594 29.56 12.47 -1.39
CA GLU A 594 28.76 13.62 -0.94
C GLU A 594 29.37 14.28 0.31
N VAL A 595 29.64 15.58 0.20
CA VAL A 595 30.04 16.41 1.35
C VAL A 595 28.79 16.98 2.00
N GLU A 596 28.67 16.80 3.30
CA GLU A 596 27.52 17.27 4.07
C GLU A 596 27.45 18.82 4.12
N PRO A 597 26.28 19.42 3.83
CA PRO A 597 26.07 20.85 4.01
C PRO A 597 26.31 21.30 5.45
N SER A 598 27.28 22.19 5.60
CA SER A 598 27.79 22.64 6.88
C SER A 598 26.98 23.83 7.44
N LEU A 599 25.68 23.64 7.62
CA LEU A 599 24.73 24.72 7.94
C LEU A 599 24.22 24.70 9.39
N GLY A 600 24.62 23.71 10.18
CA GLY A 600 24.24 23.53 11.58
C GLY A 600 25.22 22.63 12.30
N ASN A 601 25.32 22.74 13.63
CA ASN A 601 26.24 21.92 14.42
C ASN A 601 25.62 21.33 15.70
N GLY A 602 24.36 21.68 16.03
CA GLY A 602 23.70 21.28 17.27
C GLY A 602 22.30 20.66 17.10
N GLY A 603 21.69 20.34 18.25
CA GLY A 603 20.34 19.77 18.31
C GLY A 603 19.23 20.72 17.85
N LEU A 604 19.42 22.04 17.99
CA LEU A 604 18.48 23.05 17.48
C LEU A 604 18.49 23.09 15.95
N GLY A 605 19.67 23.03 15.33
CA GLY A 605 19.82 22.88 13.88
C GLY A 605 19.14 21.61 13.36
N ARG A 606 19.24 20.50 14.08
CA ARG A 606 18.52 19.26 13.70
C ARG A 606 17.01 19.40 13.83
N LEU A 607 16.53 20.08 14.88
CA LEU A 607 15.11 20.35 15.07
C LEU A 607 14.55 21.20 13.92
N ALA A 608 15.26 22.26 13.51
CA ALA A 608 14.87 23.11 12.39
C ALA A 608 14.78 22.32 11.08
N ALA A 609 15.78 21.46 10.80
CA ALA A 609 15.76 20.57 9.64
C ALA A 609 14.57 19.60 9.67
N CYS A 610 14.31 18.93 10.81
CA CYS A 610 13.19 17.99 10.93
C CYS A 610 11.82 18.67 10.74
N PHE A 611 11.64 19.92 11.18
CA PHE A 611 10.42 20.66 10.90
C PHE A 611 10.27 20.93 9.40
N LEU A 612 11.35 21.36 8.73
CA LEU A 612 11.32 21.64 7.30
C LEU A 612 10.99 20.39 6.46
N ASP A 613 11.62 19.25 6.79
CA ASP A 613 11.33 17.95 6.17
C ASP A 613 9.88 17.52 6.40
N SER A 614 9.35 17.76 7.62
CA SER A 614 7.97 17.43 7.97
C SER A 614 6.98 18.29 7.20
N ILE A 615 7.25 19.59 7.04
CA ILE A 615 6.42 20.51 6.26
C ILE A 615 6.35 20.02 4.80
N ALA A 616 7.49 19.66 4.20
CA ALA A 616 7.54 19.14 2.83
C ALA A 616 6.78 17.82 2.70
N SER A 617 7.02 16.86 3.59
CA SER A 617 6.40 15.52 3.56
C SER A 617 4.89 15.55 3.79
N LEU A 618 4.40 16.48 4.62
CA LEU A 618 2.96 16.69 4.85
C LEU A 618 2.28 17.48 3.71
N GLY A 619 3.02 17.96 2.71
CA GLY A 619 2.45 18.71 1.59
C GLY A 619 2.14 20.16 1.91
N LEU A 620 2.70 20.70 2.99
CA LEU A 620 2.43 22.07 3.45
C LEU A 620 3.29 23.09 2.71
N ASN A 621 2.71 24.26 2.41
CA ASN A 621 3.44 25.37 1.81
C ASN A 621 4.28 26.08 2.86
N GLY A 622 5.57 25.74 2.95
CA GLY A 622 6.47 26.44 3.85
C GLY A 622 7.94 26.18 3.58
N ASP A 623 8.76 27.23 3.76
CA ASP A 623 10.18 27.25 3.44
C ASP A 623 11.02 27.64 4.66
N GLY A 624 12.29 27.21 4.66
CA GLY A 624 13.29 27.60 5.66
C GLY A 624 14.04 28.86 5.24
N ILE A 625 14.48 29.67 6.20
CA ILE A 625 15.34 30.84 5.98
C ILE A 625 16.50 30.81 6.96
N GLY A 626 17.73 30.91 6.45
CA GLY A 626 18.97 30.95 7.23
C GLY A 626 20.11 31.65 6.50
N LEU A 627 21.35 31.40 6.95
CA LEU A 627 22.58 31.92 6.35
C LEU A 627 23.37 30.81 5.66
N ASN A 628 24.03 31.14 4.56
CA ASN A 628 24.92 30.23 3.86
C ASN A 628 26.32 30.24 4.50
N TYR A 629 26.54 29.43 5.54
CA TYR A 629 27.86 29.40 6.20
C TYR A 629 28.90 28.67 5.37
N HIS A 630 30.07 29.29 5.17
CA HIS A 630 31.20 28.66 4.49
C HIS A 630 31.85 27.56 5.34
N LEU A 631 31.95 27.80 6.66
CA LEU A 631 32.63 26.94 7.63
C LEU A 631 31.75 26.73 8.89
N GLY A 632 30.54 26.19 8.75
CA GLY A 632 29.61 26.03 9.89
C GLY A 632 29.81 24.79 10.79
N LEU A 633 30.58 23.80 10.33
CA LEU A 633 30.94 22.56 10.98
C LEU A 633 32.46 22.51 11.02
N PHE A 634 32.99 22.02 12.12
CA PHE A 634 34.42 21.81 12.26
C PHE A 634 34.74 20.34 12.07
N LYS A 635 35.81 20.08 11.31
CA LYS A 635 36.36 18.75 11.22
C LYS A 635 37.13 18.49 12.51
N GLN A 636 36.63 17.55 13.30
CA GLN A 636 37.31 17.12 14.52
C GLN A 636 38.45 16.18 14.15
N VAL A 637 39.67 16.53 14.54
CA VAL A 637 40.88 15.74 14.34
C VAL A 637 41.55 15.46 15.68
N PHE A 638 42.16 14.29 15.80
CA PHE A 638 42.95 13.95 16.98
C PHE A 638 44.43 14.13 16.68
N GLU A 639 45.05 15.12 17.29
CA GLU A 639 46.49 15.36 17.21
C GLU A 639 47.09 15.24 18.60
N ASN A 640 48.12 14.40 18.76
CA ASN A 640 48.79 14.16 20.06
C ASN A 640 47.82 13.81 21.21
N ASN A 641 46.80 12.98 20.94
CA ASN A 641 45.73 12.61 21.88
C ASN A 641 44.88 13.79 22.38
N LYS A 642 44.88 14.93 21.66
CA LYS A 642 43.99 16.06 21.90
C LYS A 642 43.04 16.21 20.73
N GLN A 643 41.78 16.52 21.04
CA GLN A 643 40.79 16.90 20.04
C GLN A 643 41.07 18.33 19.61
N CYS A 644 41.28 18.50 18.31
CA CYS A 644 41.50 19.77 17.64
C CYS A 644 40.42 19.95 16.57
N GLU A 645 40.15 21.21 16.22
CA GLU A 645 39.16 21.59 15.23
C GLU A 645 39.84 22.28 14.06
N THR A 646 39.52 21.83 12.84
CA THR A 646 39.98 22.47 11.60
C THR A 646 38.79 22.82 10.73
N ALA A 647 38.95 23.83 9.87
CA ALA A 647 37.98 24.19 8.85
C ALA A 647 37.51 22.96 8.03
N ASN A 648 36.20 22.84 7.80
CA ASN A 648 35.59 21.78 6.99
C ASN A 648 34.83 22.40 5.81
N PRO A 649 35.52 22.72 4.70
CA PRO A 649 34.87 23.32 3.55
C PRO A 649 33.93 22.32 2.88
N TRP A 650 32.71 22.76 2.60
CA TRP A 650 31.68 21.96 1.93
C TRP A 650 31.17 22.57 0.63
N ILE A 651 31.30 23.90 0.48
CA ILE A 651 30.91 24.62 -0.73
C ILE A 651 31.93 24.31 -1.83
N ASN A 652 31.45 23.71 -2.92
CA ASN A 652 32.25 23.37 -4.08
C ASN A 652 31.40 23.47 -5.37
N ASN A 653 32.03 23.28 -6.54
CA ASN A 653 31.36 23.36 -7.85
C ASN A 653 30.24 22.30 -8.07
N ALA A 654 30.11 21.32 -7.18
CA ALA A 654 29.11 20.26 -7.16
C ALA A 654 28.25 20.29 -5.87
N ALA A 655 28.01 21.49 -5.30
CA ALA A 655 27.18 21.64 -4.11
C ALA A 655 25.67 21.63 -4.42
N TRP A 656 24.86 21.31 -3.40
CA TRP A 656 23.40 21.37 -3.45
C TRP A 656 22.85 22.78 -3.63
N LEU A 657 23.65 23.81 -3.35
CA LEU A 657 23.29 25.21 -3.50
C LEU A 657 22.89 25.55 -4.95
N ASP A 658 21.83 26.33 -5.08
CA ASP A 658 21.36 26.94 -6.32
C ASP A 658 21.35 28.47 -6.16
N ARG A 659 22.33 29.14 -6.76
CA ARG A 659 22.51 30.60 -6.64
C ARG A 659 21.39 31.33 -7.40
N LYS A 660 20.75 32.30 -6.74
CA LYS A 660 19.70 33.13 -7.33
C LYS A 660 20.22 34.51 -7.73
N GLU A 661 19.45 35.19 -8.59
CA GLU A 661 19.67 36.61 -8.91
C GLU A 661 19.14 37.54 -7.81
N THR A 662 18.29 37.02 -6.92
CA THR A 662 17.74 37.76 -5.78
C THR A 662 18.85 38.18 -4.83
N SER A 663 18.85 39.47 -4.52
CA SER A 663 19.88 40.12 -3.71
C SER A 663 19.27 41.29 -2.96
N TYR A 664 19.71 41.48 -1.71
CA TYR A 664 19.24 42.57 -0.85
C TYR A 664 20.39 43.42 -0.33
N GLU A 665 20.12 44.70 -0.14
CA GLU A 665 21.02 45.58 0.61
C GLU A 665 20.59 45.54 2.08
N VAL A 666 21.51 45.18 2.97
CA VAL A 666 21.29 45.23 4.43
C VAL A 666 22.08 46.40 4.99
N LYS A 667 21.36 47.35 5.58
CA LYS A 667 21.92 48.60 6.12
C LYS A 667 22.15 48.46 7.62
N PHE A 668 23.40 48.52 8.04
CA PHE A 668 23.77 48.70 9.43
C PHE A 668 23.94 50.20 9.73
N LYS A 669 24.24 50.54 10.99
CA LYS A 669 24.40 51.93 11.42
C LYS A 669 25.46 52.69 10.60
N ASP A 670 26.63 52.08 10.42
CA ASP A 670 27.82 52.76 9.88
C ASP A 670 28.23 52.24 8.48
N PHE A 671 27.63 51.16 8.00
CA PHE A 671 27.95 50.53 6.71
C PHE A 671 26.76 49.72 6.16
N SER A 672 26.80 49.38 4.87
CA SER A 672 25.87 48.45 4.22
C SER A 672 26.63 47.25 3.67
N VAL A 673 25.94 46.12 3.57
CA VAL A 673 26.42 44.93 2.83
C VAL A 673 25.36 44.50 1.82
N LYS A 674 25.82 43.85 0.75
CA LYS A 674 24.95 43.23 -0.25
C LYS A 674 24.92 41.73 -0.03
N SER A 675 23.72 41.17 0.01
CA SER A 675 23.50 39.73 0.13
C SER A 675 23.17 39.08 -1.21
N THR A 676 23.47 37.80 -1.35
CA THR A 676 22.99 36.95 -2.44
C THR A 676 22.21 35.77 -1.86
N LEU A 677 21.07 35.44 -2.47
CA LEU A 677 20.26 34.28 -2.08
C LEU A 677 20.75 32.99 -2.77
N TYR A 678 20.81 31.91 -2.01
CA TYR A 678 21.02 30.55 -2.47
C TYR A 678 19.89 29.66 -1.96
N ASP A 679 19.42 28.74 -2.79
CA ASP A 679 18.41 27.77 -2.38
C ASP A 679 18.98 26.35 -2.28
N ILE A 680 18.46 25.59 -1.33
CA ILE A 680 18.54 24.12 -1.31
C ILE A 680 17.12 23.57 -1.35
N ALA A 681 16.85 22.67 -2.30
CA ALA A 681 15.57 21.99 -2.39
C ALA A 681 15.40 21.00 -1.22
N VAL A 682 14.24 21.05 -0.55
CA VAL A 682 13.84 20.12 0.50
C VAL A 682 12.64 19.32 0.01
N THR A 683 12.89 18.06 -0.33
CA THR A 683 11.89 17.18 -0.96
C THR A 683 11.10 16.42 0.11
N GLY A 684 9.77 16.42 0.00
CA GLY A 684 8.88 15.60 0.85
C GLY A 684 8.61 14.22 0.26
N TYR A 685 8.50 13.19 1.10
CA TYR A 685 8.21 11.83 0.65
C TYR A 685 6.89 11.74 -0.12
N ASP A 686 6.96 11.39 -1.41
CA ASP A 686 5.82 11.35 -2.35
C ASP A 686 4.99 12.65 -2.41
N ASN A 687 5.58 13.78 -2.04
CA ASN A 687 4.87 15.04 -1.89
C ASN A 687 5.63 16.21 -2.55
N ARG A 688 5.27 17.44 -2.21
CA ARG A 688 5.87 18.67 -2.75
C ARG A 688 7.35 18.84 -2.37
N THR A 689 8.03 19.70 -3.12
CA THR A 689 9.36 20.23 -2.79
C THR A 689 9.23 21.65 -2.25
N ASN A 690 9.77 21.88 -1.05
CA ASN A 690 9.95 23.19 -0.44
C ASN A 690 11.40 23.68 -0.61
N GLN A 691 11.70 24.88 -0.15
CA GLN A 691 13.03 25.49 -0.26
C GLN A 691 13.61 25.81 1.11
N LEU A 692 14.92 25.68 1.22
CA LEU A 692 15.74 26.29 2.26
C LEU A 692 16.50 27.47 1.63
N HIS A 693 16.08 28.69 1.98
CA HIS A 693 16.66 29.94 1.53
C HIS A 693 17.85 30.31 2.43
N LEU A 694 19.03 30.46 1.83
CA LEU A 694 20.29 30.74 2.52
C LEU A 694 20.89 32.04 1.98
N PHE A 695 21.10 33.01 2.85
CA PHE A 695 21.69 34.28 2.48
C PHE A 695 23.20 34.31 2.74
N ASP A 696 23.93 34.82 1.76
CA ASP A 696 25.38 34.98 1.81
C ASP A 696 25.78 36.43 1.60
N ILE A 697 26.94 36.86 2.11
CA ILE A 697 27.54 38.15 1.76
C ILE A 697 28.53 37.99 0.60
N ASP A 698 28.44 38.84 -0.41
CA ASP A 698 29.31 38.77 -1.59
C ASP A 698 30.80 39.03 -1.27
N SER A 699 31.08 39.62 -0.11
CA SER A 699 32.42 40.03 0.33
C SER A 699 33.06 39.07 1.34
N VAL A 700 32.51 37.89 1.56
CA VAL A 700 33.10 36.87 2.44
C VAL A 700 34.53 36.53 2.01
N ASP A 701 35.44 36.43 2.99
CA ASP A 701 36.86 36.16 2.73
C ASP A 701 37.35 35.03 3.65
N GLU A 702 37.45 33.81 3.12
CA GLU A 702 37.96 32.65 3.87
C GLU A 702 39.44 32.79 4.27
N THR A 703 40.21 33.67 3.62
CA THR A 703 41.66 33.81 3.87
C THR A 703 41.99 34.50 5.20
N ILE A 704 40.98 35.07 5.87
CA ILE A 704 41.15 35.65 7.21
C ILE A 704 41.30 34.57 8.29
N VAL A 705 40.95 33.32 7.99
CA VAL A 705 41.13 32.16 8.87
C VAL A 705 42.59 31.77 8.86
N LYS A 706 43.23 31.74 10.05
CA LYS A 706 44.66 31.46 10.17
C LYS A 706 44.93 30.09 10.79
N ASP A 707 44.97 30.03 12.11
CA ASP A 707 45.29 28.81 12.85
C ASP A 707 44.00 28.17 13.38
N GLY A 708 43.67 26.99 12.85
CA GLY A 708 42.43 26.26 13.18
C GLY A 708 41.19 27.01 12.71
N ILE A 709 40.50 27.65 13.66
CA ILE A 709 39.25 28.42 13.44
C ILE A 709 39.38 29.88 13.88
N SER A 710 40.60 30.39 14.09
CA SER A 710 40.85 31.77 14.52
C SER A 710 40.81 32.76 13.35
N PHE A 711 40.09 33.87 13.54
CA PHE A 711 39.97 34.97 12.58
C PHE A 711 39.70 36.32 13.28
N ASP A 712 39.80 37.42 12.53
CA ASP A 712 39.45 38.75 13.03
C ASP A 712 37.93 38.96 13.05
N LYS A 713 37.36 39.01 14.26
CA LYS A 713 35.92 39.19 14.49
C LYS A 713 35.44 40.60 14.13
N ASP A 714 36.32 41.61 14.01
CA ASP A 714 35.94 42.99 13.69
C ASP A 714 35.75 43.24 12.18
N GLU A 715 36.25 42.34 11.32
CA GLU A 715 36.09 42.41 9.86
C GLU A 715 34.69 41.92 9.43
N ILE A 716 33.63 42.54 9.98
CA ILE A 716 32.23 42.12 9.82
C ILE A 716 31.85 41.93 8.34
N THR A 717 32.26 42.87 7.47
CA THR A 717 31.98 42.81 6.04
C THR A 717 32.61 41.62 5.32
N LYS A 718 33.56 40.92 5.95
CA LYS A 718 34.23 39.73 5.40
C LYS A 718 33.86 38.43 6.07
N ASN A 719 33.19 38.46 7.23
CA ASN A 719 33.02 37.27 8.08
C ASN A 719 31.57 36.94 8.47
N LEU A 720 30.58 37.76 8.09
CA LEU A 720 29.17 37.57 8.49
C LEU A 720 28.63 36.16 8.20
N THR A 721 29.02 35.55 7.09
CA THR A 721 28.60 34.20 6.69
C THR A 721 29.77 33.22 6.66
N LEU A 722 30.88 33.57 7.29
CA LEU A 722 32.06 32.70 7.31
C LEU A 722 31.86 31.52 8.28
N PHE A 723 31.46 31.78 9.53
CA PHE A 723 31.30 30.76 10.57
C PHE A 723 29.91 30.78 11.20
N LEU A 724 29.39 29.58 11.47
CA LEU A 724 28.24 29.37 12.34
C LEU A 724 28.70 29.49 13.80
N TYR A 725 28.00 30.30 14.61
CA TYR A 725 28.31 30.54 16.03
C TYR A 725 29.79 30.87 16.28
N PRO A 726 30.24 32.06 15.86
CA PRO A 726 31.57 32.52 16.22
C PRO A 726 31.71 32.50 17.75
N ASP A 727 32.92 32.17 18.24
CA ASP A 727 33.22 32.15 19.66
C ASP A 727 32.77 33.47 20.33
N ASP A 728 31.75 33.39 21.18
CA ASP A 728 31.12 34.52 21.86
C ASP A 728 31.54 34.64 23.33
N SER A 729 32.65 34.01 23.69
CA SER A 729 33.30 34.15 24.99
C SER A 729 33.81 35.58 25.24
N ASP A 730 33.93 36.40 24.20
CA ASP A 730 34.33 37.81 24.26
C ASP A 730 33.28 38.77 23.65
N ASP A 731 33.47 40.07 23.91
CA ASP A 731 32.55 41.11 23.41
C ASP A 731 32.45 41.16 21.88
N LYS A 732 33.55 40.88 21.18
CA LYS A 732 33.58 40.93 19.71
C LYS A 732 32.75 39.82 19.10
N GLY A 733 32.81 38.61 19.66
CA GLY A 733 32.01 37.47 19.24
C GLY A 733 30.53 37.66 19.53
N ARG A 734 30.19 38.19 20.72
CA ARG A 734 28.80 38.55 21.05
C ARG A 734 28.24 39.57 20.07
N LEU A 735 29.02 40.59 19.72
CA LEU A 735 28.62 41.62 18.76
C LEU A 735 28.48 41.05 17.34
N LEU A 736 29.42 40.23 16.89
CA LEU A 736 29.34 39.55 15.59
C LEU A 736 28.08 38.69 15.49
N ARG A 737 27.71 37.95 16.54
CA ARG A 737 26.48 37.16 16.57
C ARG A 737 25.22 38.02 16.40
N VAL A 738 25.19 39.24 16.95
CA VAL A 738 24.11 40.21 16.73
C VAL A 738 24.09 40.69 15.28
N TYR A 739 25.25 40.97 14.69
CA TYR A 739 25.35 41.36 13.28
C TYR A 739 24.86 40.24 12.35
N GLN A 740 25.22 38.98 12.61
CA GLN A 740 24.73 37.80 11.86
C GLN A 740 23.22 37.65 12.00
N GLN A 741 22.70 37.77 13.22
CA GLN A 741 21.27 37.73 13.49
C GLN A 741 20.51 38.81 12.71
N TYR A 742 20.96 40.07 12.77
CA TYR A 742 20.32 41.15 12.04
C TYR A 742 20.39 40.96 10.52
N PHE A 743 21.56 40.53 10.02
CA PHE A 743 21.74 40.22 8.61
C PHE A 743 20.75 39.15 8.13
N MET A 744 20.61 38.05 8.87
CA MET A 744 19.65 36.98 8.55
C MET A 744 18.21 37.48 8.51
N VAL A 745 17.76 38.16 9.57
CA VAL A 745 16.34 38.57 9.67
C VAL A 745 15.97 39.68 8.71
N SER A 746 16.90 40.61 8.39
CA SER A 746 16.66 41.67 7.40
C SER A 746 16.49 41.08 6.01
N ASN A 747 17.34 40.12 5.63
CA ASN A 747 17.18 39.38 4.38
C ASN A 747 15.86 38.58 4.34
N GLY A 748 15.57 37.84 5.40
CA GLY A 748 14.34 37.04 5.50
C GLY A 748 13.07 37.90 5.41
N ALA A 749 13.04 39.03 6.12
CA ALA A 749 11.91 39.96 6.09
C ALA A 749 11.72 40.58 4.69
N GLN A 750 12.81 41.00 4.03
CA GLN A 750 12.74 41.52 2.66
C GLN A 750 12.18 40.45 1.68
N LEU A 751 12.67 39.21 1.77
CA LEU A 751 12.17 38.09 0.96
C LEU A 751 10.68 37.82 1.18
N ILE A 752 10.24 37.74 2.43
CA ILE A 752 8.83 37.50 2.79
C ILE A 752 7.94 38.58 2.18
N LEU A 753 8.32 39.86 2.33
CA LEU A 753 7.54 40.97 1.80
C LEU A 753 7.46 40.93 0.27
N ASP A 754 8.57 40.64 -0.42
CA ASP A 754 8.60 40.57 -1.88
C ASP A 754 7.78 39.40 -2.42
N GLU A 755 7.88 38.22 -1.81
CA GLU A 755 7.06 37.06 -2.19
C GLU A 755 5.56 37.31 -1.95
N CYS A 756 5.20 37.94 -0.83
CA CYS A 756 3.82 38.30 -0.52
C CYS A 756 3.27 39.31 -1.52
N VAL A 757 4.02 40.38 -1.82
CA VAL A 757 3.63 41.39 -2.82
C VAL A 757 3.48 40.77 -4.21
N ALA A 758 4.40 39.87 -4.61
CA ALA A 758 4.29 39.14 -5.87
C ALA A 758 3.04 38.25 -5.97
N LYS A 759 2.47 37.83 -4.83
CA LYS A 759 1.20 37.09 -4.73
C LYS A 759 -0.04 37.98 -4.63
N GLY A 760 0.12 39.31 -4.71
CA GLY A 760 -0.98 40.26 -4.64
C GLY A 760 -1.38 40.71 -3.23
N CYS A 761 -0.54 40.46 -2.22
CA CYS A 761 -0.72 40.96 -0.86
C CYS A 761 -0.75 42.49 -0.83
N LYS A 762 -1.72 43.07 -0.13
CA LYS A 762 -1.64 44.46 0.34
C LYS A 762 -0.85 44.41 1.64
N LEU A 763 0.16 45.24 1.85
CA LEU A 763 1.01 45.11 3.05
C LEU A 763 0.24 45.09 4.39
N THR A 764 -0.96 45.68 4.44
CA THR A 764 -1.89 45.64 5.59
C THR A 764 -2.56 44.26 5.84
N ASP A 765 -2.56 43.36 4.85
CA ASP A 765 -3.12 42.00 4.92
C ASP A 765 -2.04 40.91 4.92
N LEU A 766 -0.78 41.26 5.25
CA LEU A 766 0.37 40.34 5.26
C LEU A 766 0.12 39.05 6.07
N HIS A 767 -0.58 39.17 7.20
CA HIS A 767 -0.95 38.05 8.07
C HIS A 767 -1.85 37.00 7.39
N GLU A 768 -2.47 37.30 6.24
CA GLU A 768 -3.22 36.33 5.42
C GLU A 768 -2.31 35.52 4.49
N TYR A 769 -1.09 36.00 4.22
CA TYR A 769 -0.15 35.41 3.25
C TYR A 769 1.08 34.78 3.90
N ALA A 770 1.50 35.26 5.08
CA ALA A 770 2.69 34.78 5.76
C ALA A 770 2.37 34.27 7.18
N VAL A 771 3.05 33.20 7.57
CA VAL A 771 3.27 32.81 8.97
C VAL A 771 4.77 32.77 9.18
N VAL A 772 5.29 33.49 10.16
CA VAL A 772 6.71 33.48 10.48
C VAL A 772 6.93 32.70 11.76
N GLN A 773 7.58 31.55 11.66
CA GLN A 773 7.97 30.75 12.80
C GLN A 773 9.36 31.19 13.25
N ILE A 774 9.45 31.63 14.50
CA ILE A 774 10.70 32.01 15.16
C ILE A 774 11.05 30.94 16.20
N ASN A 775 12.25 30.37 16.13
CA ASN A 775 12.77 29.44 17.14
C ASN A 775 13.53 30.20 18.26
N ASP A 776 13.60 29.64 19.47
CA ASP A 776 14.06 30.32 20.68
C ASP A 776 15.44 31.02 20.52
N THR A 777 15.46 32.31 20.85
CA THR A 777 16.58 33.27 20.98
C THR A 777 17.16 34.00 19.74
N HIS A 778 17.24 33.43 18.53
CA HIS A 778 18.01 34.05 17.41
C HIS A 778 17.25 34.75 16.27
N PRO A 779 15.96 34.51 15.97
CA PRO A 779 15.26 35.22 14.89
C PRO A 779 14.29 36.29 15.40
N THR A 780 14.24 36.58 16.71
CA THR A 780 13.28 37.52 17.33
C THR A 780 13.37 38.96 16.77
N MET A 781 14.53 39.37 16.27
CA MET A 781 14.72 40.67 15.60
C MET A 781 13.94 40.80 14.29
N VAL A 782 13.37 39.73 13.74
CA VAL A 782 12.51 39.81 12.54
C VAL A 782 11.26 40.67 12.79
N ILE A 783 10.74 40.69 14.02
CA ILE A 783 9.54 41.46 14.38
C ILE A 783 9.80 42.97 14.20
N PRO A 784 10.76 43.60 14.91
CA PRO A 784 11.03 45.03 14.72
C PRO A 784 11.55 45.36 13.31
N GLU A 785 12.23 44.44 12.63
CA GLU A 785 12.70 44.65 11.25
C GLU A 785 11.55 44.67 10.23
N LEU A 786 10.54 43.81 10.39
CA LEU A 786 9.31 43.86 9.58
C LEU A 786 8.59 45.19 9.77
N VAL A 787 8.43 45.65 11.01
CA VAL A 787 7.82 46.97 11.31
C VAL A 787 8.58 48.10 10.61
N ARG A 788 9.92 48.08 10.69
CA ARG A 788 10.79 49.06 10.03
C ARG A 788 10.60 49.04 8.51
N LEU A 789 10.64 47.87 7.88
CA LEU A 789 10.50 47.71 6.43
C LEU A 789 9.10 48.06 5.93
N LEU A 790 8.05 47.74 6.68
CA LEU A 790 6.67 48.15 6.39
C LEU A 790 6.52 49.67 6.43
N THR A 791 7.15 50.32 7.41
CA THR A 791 7.18 51.80 7.52
C THR A 791 7.91 52.41 6.33
N GLU A 792 9.05 51.84 5.91
CA GLU A 792 9.76 52.27 4.70
C GLU A 792 8.94 52.09 3.41
N ARG A 793 8.06 51.10 3.38
CA ARG A 793 7.13 50.85 2.27
C ARG A 793 5.82 51.67 2.36
N GLY A 794 5.73 52.59 3.32
CA GLY A 794 4.69 53.63 3.37
C GLY A 794 3.56 53.43 4.37
N LEU A 795 3.64 52.41 5.24
CA LEU A 795 2.71 52.28 6.38
C LEU A 795 3.11 53.26 7.50
N SER A 796 2.13 53.73 8.27
CA SER A 796 2.43 54.39 9.54
C SER A 796 2.98 53.37 10.57
N MET A 797 3.66 53.87 11.61
CA MET A 797 4.21 53.00 12.66
C MET A 797 3.12 52.15 13.34
N ASP A 798 1.95 52.73 13.60
CA ASP A 798 0.84 52.02 14.24
C ASP A 798 0.28 50.93 13.31
N GLU A 799 0.06 51.25 12.01
CA GLU A 799 -0.36 50.26 11.02
C GLU A 799 0.67 49.13 10.85
N ALA A 800 1.97 49.44 10.90
CA ALA A 800 3.04 48.45 10.76
C ALA A 800 3.18 47.54 11.99
N ILE A 801 2.82 48.00 13.19
CA ILE A 801 2.80 47.20 14.43
C ILE A 801 1.56 46.31 14.49
N ASP A 802 0.43 46.79 13.97
CA ASP A 802 -0.84 46.04 13.95
C ASP A 802 -0.81 44.85 12.97
N VAL A 803 -0.04 44.96 11.88
CA VAL A 803 0.21 43.92 10.87
C VAL A 803 1.12 42.83 11.41
#